data_AF-A0A2W2CLS7-F1
#
_entry.id   AF-A0A2W2CLS7-F1
#
_cell.length_a   1.000
_cell.length_b   1.000
_cell.length_c   1.000
_cell.angle_alpha   90.00
_cell.angle_beta   90.00
_cell.angle_gamma   90.00
#
_symmetry.space_group_name_H-M   'P 1'
#
loop_
_entity.id
_entity.type
_entity.pdbx_description
1 polymer ?
#
loop_
_entity_poly.entity_id
_entity_poly.type
_entity_poly.pdbx_seq_one_letter_code
_entity_poly.pdbx_strand_id
1 'polypeptide(L)'
;MRISDLAVPTRPSERRCLTVIPCDPTCFRMNPLVRGSWAAPAAEACGNVVLAWDDAGMAAKIRETVASAHPDLLPELLEIENWVGDLGDLPRGSNRKARWRCATCGLEWWQAVAVRVRAASGCKDCRRWLRRKANTPEPGRSLAEVMPELAAEWLECVTYPTATPETISAQSTAQMRWRCSACGYSWVGPTVRRTLSGGGGCKPCAGKRRSDANSRRVANRVGDACPEIVEFFLRWEDPAEQTPVADVSVRSDKVAWWRCACGNTWHTRVRLRVAGSVCPRCRAANRRPPTTAPLRTTHPTVADMFVRNFTHPHRTPDFLPKSATDRCRWRCGACDHEWDQTVLNVVGAGRPCPRCAELMGGAPQPGRSLADLYPEIAAQFLANQRRPERGPALLRPNSVDRCSWRCGDCAHEWVSTVTNRTAGRGCPPCGRRRAGELLRDLGAAAPFIGTHPELAAMFVANESHPGRGPESFTAGTNDICVWRCPECSRHFERSVATQATRLLCAACAYLARGAASRVAPREKSLATLMPEVAASFVTNLSWPGHGPATLYPRAGALCSWRCRCGALFEAHVRDRAKSPDYGCGRCRRRGRSLLEIELAHLLAAATGEEVEVDARLDGGRRSAERLDLFLPSAGLYIDLDPAQWHSDATAHARDLRKSAVMANLGVRYVRVRQPGTPPVPGETVVAGTKDATEWFLVLAEWLRSQSVPCPPLSGDRIAACLGAAREEWKAFQTTPPGESLAILFPELASELIENLTRPEMGAQWLLPGSADRCVWQCGICQHLWRTRVVSRAQRNTGCPVCSRREHAYQARLSRAELRVRDVAPELLTQAVRILDVDKTRDIELLDLARGSNVRVLWRCPDCAHEWVAPVVTRTSGRGCQPCGIRRRTASRRQPSPGRSLADLHPEIAGTFLKNLDQPDRGPDRLRPGSHDRCRWHCPCCGSKEWETTVSARIQRQGCGACRHPRIGRRGGIARKGEGPKFDAPPLF
;
A
#
# COMPACT_ATOMS: atom_id res chain seq x y z
N MET A 1 -32.81 35.99 24.19
CA MET A 1 -34.15 35.40 23.94
C MET A 1 -34.02 33.88 23.85
N ARG A 2 -35.05 33.12 24.26
CA ARG A 2 -35.15 31.66 24.12
C ARG A 2 -35.79 31.31 22.76
N ILE A 3 -35.64 30.07 22.28
CA ILE A 3 -36.73 29.08 22.00
C ILE A 3 -36.27 27.96 21.03
N SER A 4 -36.40 26.70 21.51
CA SER A 4 -36.54 25.37 20.85
C SER A 4 -35.79 25.02 19.55
N ASP A 5 -35.09 23.89 19.44
CA ASP A 5 -35.50 22.47 19.63
C ASP A 5 -36.53 21.93 18.62
N LEU A 6 -36.12 20.94 17.84
CA LEU A 6 -36.96 19.84 17.34
C LEU A 6 -36.09 18.59 17.15
N ALA A 7 -36.42 17.52 17.86
CA ALA A 7 -35.68 16.25 17.86
C ALA A 7 -36.55 15.11 17.29
N VAL A 8 -36.04 13.87 17.44
CA VAL A 8 -36.74 12.56 17.49
C VAL A 8 -36.70 11.74 16.17
N PRO A 9 -36.40 10.42 16.17
CA PRO A 9 -35.41 9.67 16.97
C PRO A 9 -34.69 8.52 16.19
N THR A 10 -33.63 7.91 16.75
CA THR A 10 -33.45 6.43 16.65
C THR A 10 -32.84 5.87 17.93
N ARG A 11 -33.36 4.71 18.39
CA ARG A 11 -33.03 4.09 19.68
C ARG A 11 -31.79 3.17 19.62
N PRO A 12 -31.19 2.82 20.77
CA PRO A 12 -29.84 2.25 20.86
C PRO A 12 -29.82 0.72 21.06
N SER A 13 -28.65 0.10 20.82
CA SER A 13 -28.26 -1.13 21.53
C SER A 13 -26.74 -1.36 21.54
N GLU A 14 -26.16 -1.24 22.72
CA GLU A 14 -25.17 -2.15 23.32
C GLU A 14 -23.96 -2.66 22.48
N ARG A 15 -22.76 -2.29 22.95
CA ARG A 15 -21.61 -3.22 22.96
C ARG A 15 -21.09 -3.38 24.37
N ARG A 16 -21.29 -4.56 24.94
CA ARG A 16 -20.71 -4.95 26.24
C ARG A 16 -19.20 -5.10 26.17
N CYS A 17 -18.57 -4.91 27.32
CA CYS A 17 -17.13 -4.92 27.54
C CYS A 17 -16.57 -6.32 27.86
N LEU A 18 -15.26 -6.48 27.55
CA LEU A 18 -14.21 -7.15 28.33
C LEU A 18 -14.26 -8.66 28.69
N THR A 19 -13.18 -9.36 28.31
CA THR A 19 -12.36 -10.34 29.09
C THR A 19 -11.16 -10.69 28.16
N VAL A 20 -9.85 -10.67 28.48
CA VAL A 20 -9.01 -10.86 29.71
C VAL A 20 -9.26 -12.27 30.28
N ILE A 21 -8.33 -13.24 30.39
CA ILE A 21 -7.03 -13.43 31.10
C ILE A 21 -6.40 -14.75 30.51
N PRO A 22 -5.09 -15.14 30.57
CA PRO A 22 -3.82 -14.50 30.99
C PRO A 22 -2.69 -14.54 29.91
N CYS A 23 -1.46 -14.15 30.28
CA CYS A 23 -0.21 -14.91 30.06
C CYS A 23 0.54 -14.93 31.40
N ASP A 24 1.15 -16.05 31.80
CA ASP A 24 2.05 -16.10 32.97
C ASP A 24 3.27 -17.00 32.66
N PRO A 25 4.47 -16.77 33.27
CA PRO A 25 5.73 -17.28 32.77
C PRO A 25 6.30 -18.43 33.61
N THR A 26 7.27 -19.15 33.04
CA THR A 26 8.26 -19.90 33.83
C THR A 26 9.68 -19.63 33.32
N CYS A 27 10.52 -19.15 34.23
CA CYS A 27 11.95 -18.99 34.05
C CYS A 27 12.65 -20.01 34.96
N PHE A 28 13.61 -20.77 34.45
CA PHE A 28 14.54 -21.53 35.31
C PHE A 28 15.97 -21.48 34.76
N ARG A 29 16.91 -21.20 35.66
CA ARG A 29 18.36 -21.22 35.44
C ARG A 29 18.86 -22.67 35.48
N MET A 30 19.95 -22.96 34.77
CA MET A 30 21.14 -23.63 35.33
C MET A 30 22.42 -23.20 34.56
N ASN A 31 23.56 -23.40 35.21
CA ASN A 31 24.98 -23.13 34.85
C ASN A 31 25.78 -24.32 35.47
N PRO A 32 27.11 -24.55 35.31
CA PRO A 32 28.16 -23.94 34.46
C PRO A 32 29.09 -25.00 33.78
N LEU A 33 30.35 -24.62 33.48
CA LEU A 33 31.52 -25.42 33.01
C LEU A 33 31.57 -25.63 31.48
N VAL A 34 32.72 -25.55 30.77
CA VAL A 34 34.11 -25.98 31.09
C VAL A 34 35.18 -24.94 30.66
N ARG A 35 36.43 -25.13 31.13
CA ARG A 35 37.65 -24.31 30.96
C ARG A 35 38.23 -24.28 29.54
N GLY A 36 39.05 -23.26 29.24
CA GLY A 36 39.98 -23.25 28.10
C GLY A 36 40.80 -21.96 28.00
N SER A 37 42.02 -21.96 28.55
CA SER A 37 43.01 -20.88 28.44
C SER A 37 43.76 -20.89 27.10
N TRP A 38 44.24 -19.74 26.60
CA TRP A 38 45.57 -19.58 25.97
C TRP A 38 46.00 -18.09 26.04
N ALA A 39 47.30 -17.83 25.87
CA ALA A 39 48.01 -16.66 26.38
C ALA A 39 47.98 -15.40 25.47
N ALA A 40 48.29 -14.25 26.08
CA ALA A 40 48.74 -13.03 25.40
C ALA A 40 50.26 -13.09 25.09
N PRO A 41 50.79 -12.14 24.31
CA PRO A 41 51.69 -11.18 24.95
C PRO A 41 51.62 -9.71 24.45
N ALA A 42 51.96 -8.78 25.36
CA ALA A 42 52.59 -7.46 25.19
C ALA A 42 51.91 -6.41 24.25
N ALA A 43 51.45 -5.25 24.74
CA ALA A 43 52.21 -4.08 25.24
C ALA A 43 52.93 -3.31 24.10
N GLU A 44 52.88 -1.98 23.97
CA GLU A 44 52.32 -0.91 24.82
C GLU A 44 51.11 -0.20 24.11
N ALA A 45 50.61 1.03 24.38
CA ALA A 45 51.01 2.13 25.27
C ALA A 45 49.81 3.04 25.69
N CYS A 46 50.12 4.17 26.35
CA CYS A 46 49.24 5.27 26.77
C CYS A 46 48.49 5.96 25.61
N GLY A 47 47.34 6.61 25.81
CA GLY A 47 46.56 6.88 27.03
C GLY A 47 45.93 8.28 26.97
N ASN A 48 44.69 8.43 27.45
CA ASN A 48 44.12 9.73 27.85
C ASN A 48 42.82 9.51 28.65
N VAL A 49 42.86 9.83 29.95
CA VAL A 49 41.69 9.89 30.82
C VAL A 49 41.38 11.36 31.07
N VAL A 50 40.18 11.82 30.68
CA VAL A 50 39.69 13.15 31.07
C VAL A 50 38.62 12.99 32.14
N LEU A 51 38.96 13.41 33.36
CA LEU A 51 38.01 13.58 34.46
C LEU A 51 37.69 15.07 34.61
N ALA A 52 36.41 15.38 34.81
CA ALA A 52 35.93 16.64 35.36
C ALA A 52 34.77 16.32 36.31
N TRP A 53 34.74 16.97 37.47
CA TRP A 53 33.80 16.73 38.58
C TRP A 53 33.12 18.04 38.99
N ASP A 54 32.17 17.91 39.93
CA ASP A 54 31.39 18.92 40.69
C ASP A 54 29.88 18.79 40.40
N ASP A 55 28.97 18.75 41.38
CA ASP A 55 29.13 18.56 42.84
C ASP A 55 27.86 17.85 43.39
N ALA A 56 27.88 17.43 44.67
CA ALA A 56 26.90 16.58 45.38
C ALA A 56 26.99 15.05 45.07
N GLY A 57 27.42 14.30 46.09
CA GLY A 57 27.91 12.94 45.96
C GLY A 57 26.90 11.87 45.54
N MET A 58 27.24 11.15 44.47
CA MET A 58 26.71 9.82 44.16
C MET A 58 27.79 9.01 43.42
N ALA A 59 28.06 7.78 43.84
CA ALA A 59 29.16 6.97 43.30
C ALA A 59 29.14 6.89 41.76
N ALA A 60 30.26 7.23 41.12
CA ALA A 60 30.37 7.34 39.67
C ALA A 60 30.11 5.99 38.98
N LYS A 61 28.90 5.81 38.44
CA LYS A 61 28.64 4.70 37.51
C LYS A 61 29.37 4.97 36.21
N ILE A 62 30.37 4.14 35.93
CA ILE A 62 31.03 4.04 34.63
C ILE A 62 29.95 3.97 33.54
N ARG A 63 29.88 5.00 32.69
CA ARG A 63 28.93 5.07 31.58
C ARG A 63 29.49 4.26 30.41
N GLU A 64 28.95 3.07 30.19
CA GLU A 64 29.28 2.28 28.99
C GLU A 64 28.99 3.09 27.71
N THR A 65 29.99 3.16 26.85
CA THR A 65 29.94 3.86 25.57
C THR A 65 29.41 2.92 24.48
N VAL A 66 29.19 3.45 23.27
CA VAL A 66 28.92 2.60 22.10
C VAL A 66 30.10 1.65 21.87
N ALA A 67 31.34 2.14 21.99
CA ALA A 67 32.54 1.32 21.82
C ALA A 67 32.63 0.14 22.81
N SER A 68 32.34 0.37 24.10
CA SER A 68 32.49 -0.69 25.10
C SER A 68 31.32 -1.68 25.16
N ALA A 69 30.14 -1.31 24.66
CA ALA A 69 28.96 -2.18 24.71
C ALA A 69 28.56 -2.80 23.35
N HIS A 70 28.85 -2.13 22.24
CA HIS A 70 28.46 -2.53 20.88
C HIS A 70 29.53 -2.11 19.85
N PRO A 71 30.76 -2.64 19.93
CA PRO A 71 31.85 -2.29 19.02
C PRO A 71 31.54 -2.64 17.56
N ASP A 72 30.66 -3.60 17.32
CA ASP A 72 30.13 -4.00 16.01
C ASP A 72 29.37 -2.87 15.28
N LEU A 73 28.89 -1.87 16.02
CA LEU A 73 28.18 -0.72 15.48
C LEU A 73 29.09 0.49 15.19
N LEU A 74 30.35 0.50 15.68
CA LEU A 74 31.29 1.59 15.39
C LEU A 74 31.59 1.77 13.89
N PRO A 75 31.83 0.72 13.08
CA PRO A 75 32.10 0.89 11.65
C PRO A 75 30.89 1.40 10.84
N GLU A 76 29.69 1.26 11.40
CA GLU A 76 28.46 1.83 10.83
C GLU A 76 28.22 3.29 11.27
N LEU A 77 28.93 3.80 12.27
CA LEU A 77 28.75 5.13 12.84
C LEU A 77 29.66 6.14 12.12
N LEU A 78 29.10 7.06 11.32
CA LEU A 78 29.88 8.00 10.51
C LEU A 78 30.13 9.35 11.21
N GLU A 79 29.08 9.96 11.74
CA GLU A 79 29.13 11.29 12.37
C GLU A 79 27.98 11.45 13.36
N ILE A 80 28.16 12.32 14.36
CA ILE A 80 27.17 12.62 15.40
C ILE A 80 26.85 14.12 15.35
N GLU A 81 25.56 14.46 15.37
CA GLU A 81 25.07 15.85 15.28
C GLU A 81 25.61 16.69 16.46
N ASN A 82 26.44 17.70 16.15
CA ASN A 82 27.07 18.62 17.10
C ASN A 82 27.91 17.95 18.21
N TRP A 83 28.75 16.98 17.83
CA TRP A 83 29.71 16.32 18.72
C TRP A 83 31.15 16.67 18.32
N VAL A 84 32.01 16.92 19.31
CA VAL A 84 33.40 17.39 19.12
C VAL A 84 34.43 16.38 19.66
N GLY A 85 33.97 15.27 20.26
CA GLY A 85 34.82 14.17 20.73
C GLY A 85 34.86 12.99 19.74
N ASP A 86 35.57 11.93 20.11
CA ASP A 86 35.60 10.69 19.33
C ASP A 86 34.19 10.05 19.24
N LEU A 87 33.89 9.39 18.12
CA LEU A 87 32.67 8.61 17.93
C LEU A 87 32.58 7.45 18.94
N GLY A 88 33.71 6.89 19.36
CA GLY A 88 33.82 5.80 20.33
C GLY A 88 33.37 6.16 21.75
N ASP A 89 33.56 7.42 22.16
CA ASP A 89 33.27 7.91 23.51
C ASP A 89 31.78 8.20 23.77
N LEU A 90 30.93 8.06 22.75
CA LEU A 90 29.51 8.38 22.86
C LEU A 90 28.79 7.41 23.84
N PRO A 91 28.05 7.90 24.85
CA PRO A 91 27.29 7.02 25.74
C PRO A 91 26.21 6.21 25.00
N ARG A 92 26.16 4.88 25.20
CA ARG A 92 25.25 3.97 24.46
C ARG A 92 23.75 4.29 24.60
N GLY A 93 23.39 5.03 25.64
CA GLY A 93 22.03 5.51 25.92
C GLY A 93 21.68 6.87 25.32
N SER A 94 22.55 7.49 24.52
CA SER A 94 22.36 8.84 23.98
C SER A 94 21.19 8.94 23.00
N ASN A 95 20.36 9.97 23.19
CA ASN A 95 19.28 10.32 22.23
C ASN A 95 19.77 11.23 21.09
N ARG A 96 21.04 11.65 21.07
CA ARG A 96 21.61 12.40 19.94
C ARG A 96 21.48 11.59 18.64
N LYS A 97 21.21 12.28 17.53
CA LYS A 97 21.21 11.63 16.22
C LYS A 97 22.64 11.43 15.76
N ALA A 98 22.88 10.25 15.20
CA ALA A 98 24.07 9.98 14.43
C ALA A 98 23.68 9.51 13.02
N ARG A 99 24.59 9.71 12.07
CA ARG A 99 24.50 9.19 10.71
C ARG A 99 25.09 7.79 10.71
N TRP A 100 24.25 6.84 10.32
CA TRP A 100 24.60 5.42 10.26
C TRP A 100 24.70 4.98 8.80
N ARG A 101 25.77 4.28 8.43
CA ARG A 101 25.94 3.58 7.14
C ARG A 101 25.68 2.10 7.34
N CYS A 102 24.83 1.49 6.53
CA CYS A 102 24.58 0.05 6.65
C CYS A 102 25.75 -0.75 6.05
N ALA A 103 26.39 -1.60 6.85
CA ALA A 103 27.47 -2.48 6.39
C ALA A 103 27.06 -3.42 5.23
N THR A 104 25.75 -3.71 5.06
CA THR A 104 25.25 -4.62 4.02
C THR A 104 24.85 -3.95 2.70
N CYS A 105 24.65 -2.62 2.67
CA CYS A 105 24.16 -1.96 1.44
C CYS A 105 24.63 -0.51 1.24
N GLY A 106 25.52 0.01 2.09
CA GLY A 106 26.05 1.37 2.01
C GLY A 106 25.03 2.50 2.25
N LEU A 107 23.73 2.21 2.43
CA LEU A 107 22.72 3.24 2.64
C LEU A 107 23.00 3.98 3.95
N GLU A 108 22.99 5.31 3.88
CA GLU A 108 23.19 6.19 5.03
C GLU A 108 21.88 6.79 5.51
N TRP A 109 21.66 6.85 6.83
CA TRP A 109 20.50 7.52 7.43
C TRP A 109 20.80 8.06 8.83
N TRP A 110 20.08 9.12 9.21
CA TRP A 110 20.16 9.69 10.56
C TRP A 110 19.20 8.96 11.53
N GLN A 111 19.71 8.54 12.69
CA GLN A 111 18.92 7.92 13.76
C GLN A 111 19.55 8.14 15.14
N ALA A 112 18.70 8.26 16.17
CA ALA A 112 19.14 8.36 17.57
C ALA A 112 19.88 7.10 18.01
N VAL A 113 21.04 7.26 18.66
CA VAL A 113 21.95 6.15 19.00
C VAL A 113 21.29 5.12 19.92
N ALA A 114 20.59 5.58 20.97
CA ALA A 114 19.83 4.71 21.86
C ALA A 114 18.77 3.85 21.14
N VAL A 115 18.27 4.27 19.98
CA VAL A 115 17.30 3.50 19.18
C VAL A 115 18.00 2.45 18.32
N ARG A 116 19.14 2.79 17.69
CA ARG A 116 19.96 1.81 16.94
C ARG A 116 20.43 0.69 17.87
N VAL A 117 20.95 1.07 19.04
CA VAL A 117 21.47 0.17 20.07
C VAL A 117 20.39 -0.70 20.71
N ARG A 118 19.29 -0.14 21.24
CA ARG A 118 18.31 -0.94 22.02
C ARG A 118 17.36 -1.79 21.17
N ALA A 119 17.14 -1.44 19.90
CA ALA A 119 16.08 -2.04 19.08
C ALA A 119 16.57 -2.97 17.96
N ALA A 120 17.90 -3.16 17.82
CA ALA A 120 18.52 -3.88 16.69
C ALA A 120 17.93 -3.46 15.33
N SER A 121 17.63 -2.16 15.17
CA SER A 121 16.80 -1.67 14.07
C SER A 121 17.64 -1.48 12.80
N GLY A 122 17.92 -2.60 12.13
CA GLY A 122 18.70 -2.70 10.89
C GLY A 122 18.16 -1.88 9.71
N CYS A 123 18.93 -1.80 8.62
CA CYS A 123 18.59 -1.02 7.44
C CYS A 123 17.23 -1.41 6.83
N LYS A 124 16.39 -0.41 6.60
CA LYS A 124 15.02 -0.58 6.09
C LYS A 124 15.00 -1.14 4.66
N ASP A 125 15.97 -0.77 3.81
CA ASP A 125 16.02 -1.22 2.43
C ASP A 125 16.69 -2.59 2.25
N CYS A 126 17.66 -3.00 3.08
CA CYS A 126 18.09 -4.41 3.16
C CYS A 126 16.89 -5.33 3.48
N ARG A 127 16.07 -4.91 4.45
CA ARG A 127 14.83 -5.62 4.84
C ARG A 127 13.77 -5.65 3.73
N ARG A 128 13.85 -4.73 2.77
CA ARG A 128 12.99 -4.63 1.58
C ARG A 128 13.54 -5.43 0.40
N TRP A 129 14.87 -5.53 0.27
CA TRP A 129 15.57 -6.34 -0.72
C TRP A 129 15.44 -7.84 -0.42
N LEU A 130 15.54 -8.24 0.84
CA LEU A 130 15.26 -9.63 1.28
C LEU A 130 13.83 -10.07 0.93
N ARG A 131 12.86 -9.15 0.89
CA ARG A 131 11.49 -9.43 0.41
C ARG A 131 11.37 -9.59 -1.12
N ARG A 132 12.35 -9.14 -1.90
CA ARG A 132 12.37 -9.26 -3.38
C ARG A 132 13.03 -10.55 -3.87
N LYS A 133 13.92 -11.15 -3.08
CA LYS A 133 14.57 -12.44 -3.39
C LYS A 133 13.61 -13.65 -3.36
N ALA A 134 12.35 -13.44 -2.95
CA ALA A 134 11.30 -14.47 -2.87
C ALA A 134 10.46 -14.62 -4.17
N ASN A 135 10.93 -14.06 -5.30
CA ASN A 135 10.19 -14.04 -6.57
C ASN A 135 10.74 -14.97 -7.67
N THR A 136 11.84 -15.70 -7.43
CA THR A 136 12.18 -16.90 -8.22
C THR A 136 11.18 -18.00 -7.87
N PRO A 137 10.57 -18.69 -8.85
CA PRO A 137 9.69 -19.83 -8.56
C PRO A 137 10.48 -20.95 -7.87
N GLU A 138 9.81 -21.67 -6.96
CA GLU A 138 10.26 -22.98 -6.48
C GLU A 138 10.27 -23.97 -7.67
N PRO A 139 11.15 -24.99 -7.71
CA PRO A 139 11.13 -26.02 -8.75
C PRO A 139 9.73 -26.65 -8.90
N GLY A 140 9.30 -26.88 -10.14
CA GLY A 140 7.94 -27.29 -10.48
C GLY A 140 6.91 -26.15 -10.56
N ARG A 141 7.33 -24.87 -10.54
CA ARG A 141 6.42 -23.68 -10.64
C ARG A 141 6.84 -22.64 -11.68
N SER A 142 7.82 -22.95 -12.51
CA SER A 142 8.10 -22.15 -13.71
C SER A 142 6.97 -22.26 -14.74
N LEU A 143 6.96 -21.38 -15.74
CA LEU A 143 6.02 -21.48 -16.85
C LEU A 143 6.26 -22.75 -17.67
N ALA A 144 7.52 -23.12 -17.90
CA ALA A 144 7.92 -24.34 -18.61
C ALA A 144 7.38 -25.62 -17.95
N GLU A 145 7.50 -25.73 -16.63
CA GLU A 145 7.06 -26.92 -15.88
C GLU A 145 5.54 -26.98 -15.70
N VAL A 146 4.87 -25.83 -15.52
CA VAL A 146 3.44 -25.80 -15.19
C VAL A 146 2.55 -25.88 -16.44
N MET A 147 2.95 -25.27 -17.56
CA MET A 147 2.23 -25.34 -18.84
C MET A 147 3.22 -25.27 -20.02
N PRO A 148 3.86 -26.40 -20.39
CA PRO A 148 4.87 -26.45 -21.45
C PRO A 148 4.34 -26.02 -22.82
N GLU A 149 3.06 -26.27 -23.13
CA GLU A 149 2.43 -25.81 -24.38
C GLU A 149 2.32 -24.28 -24.48
N LEU A 150 2.29 -23.58 -23.34
CA LEU A 150 2.38 -22.12 -23.28
C LEU A 150 3.83 -21.63 -23.38
N ALA A 151 4.78 -22.34 -22.78
CA ALA A 151 6.20 -22.04 -22.94
C ALA A 151 6.66 -22.13 -24.41
N ALA A 152 6.09 -23.04 -25.20
CA ALA A 152 6.33 -23.11 -26.65
C ALA A 152 5.83 -21.89 -27.46
N GLU A 153 4.88 -21.09 -26.93
CA GLU A 153 4.43 -19.82 -27.53
C GLU A 153 5.27 -18.60 -27.10
N TRP A 154 6.31 -18.79 -26.28
CA TRP A 154 7.17 -17.73 -25.78
C TRP A 154 8.17 -17.27 -26.85
N LEU A 155 8.43 -15.96 -26.91
CA LEU A 155 9.58 -15.40 -27.66
C LEU A 155 10.61 -14.78 -26.72
N GLU A 156 10.20 -13.76 -25.95
CA GLU A 156 11.10 -13.00 -25.08
C GLU A 156 10.36 -12.35 -23.91
N CYS A 157 11.07 -12.13 -22.81
CA CYS A 157 10.58 -11.33 -21.70
C CYS A 157 10.96 -9.85 -21.87
N VAL A 158 9.98 -9.01 -22.17
CA VAL A 158 10.17 -7.56 -22.36
C VAL A 158 10.54 -6.85 -21.05
N THR A 159 10.16 -7.41 -19.90
CA THR A 159 10.38 -6.81 -18.57
C THR A 159 11.74 -7.18 -17.97
N TYR A 160 12.23 -8.38 -18.26
CA TYR A 160 13.45 -8.97 -17.73
C TYR A 160 14.14 -9.74 -18.88
N PRO A 161 15.02 -9.11 -19.67
CA PRO A 161 15.51 -9.68 -20.94
C PRO A 161 16.25 -11.02 -20.82
N THR A 162 16.68 -11.43 -19.63
CA THR A 162 17.33 -12.71 -19.34
C THR A 162 16.38 -13.77 -18.77
N ALA A 163 15.09 -13.46 -18.62
CA ALA A 163 14.10 -14.43 -18.14
C ALA A 163 13.65 -15.34 -19.29
N THR A 164 13.62 -16.62 -18.99
CA THR A 164 13.21 -17.73 -19.84
C THR A 164 11.93 -18.37 -19.26
N PRO A 165 11.23 -19.25 -19.99
CA PRO A 165 10.06 -19.97 -19.47
C PRO A 165 10.34 -20.78 -18.19
N GLU A 166 11.56 -21.27 -18.01
CA GLU A 166 12.03 -22.07 -16.87
C GLU A 166 12.36 -21.21 -15.64
N THR A 167 12.65 -19.93 -15.83
CA THR A 167 13.07 -19.01 -14.76
C THR A 167 11.98 -18.05 -14.30
N ILE A 168 10.82 -18.04 -14.99
CA ILE A 168 9.67 -17.20 -14.65
C ILE A 168 8.48 -18.01 -14.15
N SER A 169 7.75 -17.51 -13.16
CA SER A 169 6.53 -18.18 -12.69
C SER A 169 5.33 -17.98 -13.63
N ALA A 170 4.51 -19.02 -13.77
CA ALA A 170 3.21 -19.00 -14.46
C ALA A 170 2.23 -17.92 -13.94
N GLN A 171 2.41 -17.41 -12.71
CA GLN A 171 1.59 -16.34 -12.12
C GLN A 171 2.23 -14.93 -12.22
N SER A 172 3.31 -14.78 -13.00
CA SER A 172 4.02 -13.50 -13.13
C SER A 172 3.19 -12.41 -13.83
N THR A 173 3.25 -11.19 -13.29
CA THR A 173 2.64 -9.98 -13.87
C THR A 173 3.54 -9.27 -14.88
N ALA A 174 4.78 -9.75 -15.07
CA ALA A 174 5.72 -9.19 -16.02
C ALA A 174 5.25 -9.41 -17.48
N GLN A 175 5.58 -8.49 -18.37
CA GLN A 175 5.18 -8.47 -19.79
C GLN A 175 6.11 -9.31 -20.67
N MET A 176 5.50 -10.21 -21.46
CA MET A 176 6.18 -11.15 -22.36
C MET A 176 5.71 -10.95 -23.80
N ARG A 177 6.58 -11.18 -24.77
CA ARG A 177 6.19 -11.29 -26.19
C ARG A 177 5.86 -12.75 -26.48
N TRP A 178 4.64 -12.99 -26.94
CA TRP A 178 4.12 -14.29 -27.34
C TRP A 178 4.03 -14.39 -28.86
N ARG A 179 4.03 -15.62 -29.38
CA ARG A 179 3.68 -15.97 -30.76
C ARG A 179 2.64 -17.08 -30.76
N CYS A 180 1.50 -16.87 -31.40
CA CYS A 180 0.44 -17.88 -31.42
C CYS A 180 0.85 -19.07 -32.27
N SER A 181 0.87 -20.27 -31.69
CA SER A 181 1.09 -21.55 -32.38
C SER A 181 0.15 -21.72 -33.59
N ALA A 182 -1.13 -21.37 -33.44
CA ALA A 182 -2.17 -21.61 -34.44
C ALA A 182 -2.28 -20.57 -35.58
N CYS A 183 -1.58 -19.43 -35.53
CA CYS A 183 -1.66 -18.42 -36.61
C CYS A 183 -0.41 -17.54 -36.78
N GLY A 184 0.67 -17.79 -36.03
CA GLY A 184 1.92 -17.03 -36.10
C GLY A 184 1.88 -15.59 -35.56
N TYR A 185 0.70 -15.01 -35.27
CA TYR A 185 0.55 -13.64 -34.77
C TYR A 185 1.27 -13.45 -33.43
N SER A 186 2.02 -12.35 -33.29
CA SER A 186 2.77 -12.01 -32.08
C SER A 186 2.22 -10.78 -31.35
N TRP A 187 2.23 -10.80 -30.02
CA TRP A 187 1.76 -9.70 -29.18
C TRP A 187 2.44 -9.69 -27.81
N VAL A 188 2.38 -8.54 -27.13
CA VAL A 188 2.90 -8.39 -25.76
C VAL A 188 1.77 -8.50 -24.73
N GLY A 189 1.99 -9.27 -23.66
CA GLY A 189 1.07 -9.40 -22.54
C GLY A 189 1.65 -10.21 -21.37
N PRO A 190 1.09 -10.11 -20.15
CA PRO A 190 1.68 -10.73 -18.98
C PRO A 190 1.29 -12.19 -18.79
N THR A 191 2.20 -13.00 -18.24
CA THR A 191 2.04 -14.45 -18.06
C THR A 191 0.75 -14.81 -17.32
N VAL A 192 0.45 -14.14 -16.20
CA VAL A 192 -0.77 -14.39 -15.39
C VAL A 192 -2.09 -14.22 -16.16
N ARG A 193 -2.10 -13.44 -17.27
CA ARG A 193 -3.29 -13.32 -18.13
C ARG A 193 -3.45 -14.44 -19.15
N ARG A 194 -2.41 -15.25 -19.39
CA ARG A 194 -2.48 -16.49 -20.17
C ARG A 194 -2.89 -17.69 -19.31
N THR A 195 -2.69 -17.63 -17.99
CA THR A 195 -2.73 -18.81 -17.10
C THR A 195 -3.94 -18.90 -16.16
N LEU A 196 -4.72 -17.82 -15.99
CA LEU A 196 -5.99 -17.87 -15.25
C LEU A 196 -7.15 -18.33 -16.15
N SER A 197 -8.07 -19.11 -15.60
CA SER A 197 -9.25 -19.64 -16.31
C SER A 197 -10.14 -18.51 -16.85
N GLY A 198 -10.17 -18.37 -18.18
CA GLY A 198 -10.82 -17.26 -18.91
C GLY A 198 -9.86 -16.26 -19.57
N GLY A 199 -8.54 -16.45 -19.44
CA GLY A 199 -7.51 -15.48 -19.82
C GLY A 199 -7.05 -15.47 -21.29
N GLY A 200 -7.38 -14.40 -22.02
CA GLY A 200 -6.39 -13.64 -22.80
C GLY A 200 -5.54 -14.32 -23.89
N GLY A 201 -6.08 -15.25 -24.68
CA GLY A 201 -5.39 -15.81 -25.85
C GLY A 201 -5.22 -14.84 -27.04
N CYS A 202 -4.56 -15.31 -28.11
CA CYS A 202 -4.33 -14.59 -29.36
C CYS A 202 -5.62 -13.91 -29.90
N LYS A 203 -5.57 -12.58 -30.13
CA LYS A 203 -6.73 -11.78 -30.55
C LYS A 203 -7.30 -12.22 -31.92
N PRO A 204 -6.51 -12.38 -33.01
CA PRO A 204 -6.98 -12.96 -34.26
C PRO A 204 -7.69 -14.32 -34.12
N CYS A 205 -7.10 -15.28 -33.39
CA CYS A 205 -7.73 -16.59 -33.17
C CYS A 205 -8.97 -16.51 -32.28
N ALA A 206 -9.03 -15.57 -31.32
CA ALA A 206 -10.25 -15.29 -30.57
C ALA A 206 -11.33 -14.63 -31.44
N GLY A 207 -10.94 -13.86 -32.47
CA GLY A 207 -11.83 -13.34 -33.51
C GLY A 207 -12.41 -14.45 -34.38
N LYS A 208 -11.57 -15.29 -35.01
CA LYS A 208 -12.03 -16.44 -35.81
C LYS A 208 -12.91 -17.40 -35.01
N ARG A 209 -12.50 -17.80 -33.80
CA ARG A 209 -13.37 -18.64 -32.93
C ARG A 209 -14.70 -17.97 -32.56
N ARG A 210 -14.80 -16.64 -32.59
CA ARG A 210 -16.08 -15.93 -32.41
C ARG A 210 -16.90 -15.85 -33.69
N SER A 211 -16.29 -15.71 -34.87
CA SER A 211 -17.02 -15.83 -36.15
C SER A 211 -17.54 -17.24 -36.34
N ASP A 212 -16.69 -18.25 -36.15
CA ASP A 212 -17.01 -19.66 -36.40
C ASP A 212 -18.02 -20.19 -35.37
N ALA A 213 -17.99 -19.65 -34.14
CA ALA A 213 -19.04 -19.89 -33.15
C ALA A 213 -20.35 -19.15 -33.48
N ASN A 214 -20.31 -17.92 -34.02
CA ASN A 214 -21.52 -17.22 -34.47
C ASN A 214 -22.21 -17.97 -35.61
N SER A 215 -21.46 -18.46 -36.59
CA SER A 215 -21.97 -19.21 -37.75
C SER A 215 -22.60 -20.57 -37.37
N ARG A 216 -22.28 -21.11 -36.18
CA ARG A 216 -22.75 -22.43 -35.71
C ARG A 216 -23.65 -22.38 -34.46
N ARG A 217 -24.00 -21.20 -33.92
CA ARG A 217 -24.74 -21.10 -32.64
C ARG A 217 -25.95 -20.17 -32.63
N VAL A 218 -26.40 -19.66 -33.77
CA VAL A 218 -27.69 -18.97 -33.85
C VAL A 218 -28.54 -19.63 -34.91
N ALA A 219 -29.57 -20.32 -34.44
CA ALA A 219 -30.77 -20.63 -35.21
C ALA A 219 -31.24 -19.37 -35.96
N ASN A 220 -31.03 -19.33 -37.28
CA ASN A 220 -31.32 -18.14 -38.08
C ASN A 220 -32.71 -18.19 -38.73
N ARG A 221 -33.38 -19.35 -38.70
CA ARG A 221 -34.77 -19.58 -39.12
C ARG A 221 -35.71 -19.55 -37.92
N VAL A 222 -36.97 -19.16 -38.10
CA VAL A 222 -37.94 -19.06 -37.00
C VAL A 222 -38.19 -20.42 -36.32
N GLY A 223 -38.29 -21.50 -37.08
CA GLY A 223 -38.52 -22.85 -36.55
C GLY A 223 -37.37 -23.36 -35.69
N ASP A 224 -36.13 -23.01 -36.02
CA ASP A 224 -34.95 -23.39 -35.23
C ASP A 224 -34.82 -22.53 -33.95
N ALA A 225 -35.32 -21.28 -33.97
CA ALA A 225 -35.03 -20.27 -32.95
C ALA A 225 -36.15 -20.09 -31.92
N CYS A 226 -37.40 -20.18 -32.38
CA CYS A 226 -38.63 -20.02 -31.62
C CYS A 226 -39.72 -20.92 -32.23
N PRO A 227 -39.57 -22.26 -32.20
CA PRO A 227 -40.55 -23.20 -32.78
C PRO A 227 -41.97 -22.95 -32.25
N GLU A 228 -42.11 -22.55 -30.99
CA GLU A 228 -43.38 -22.20 -30.35
C GLU A 228 -44.10 -21.00 -30.98
N ILE A 229 -43.41 -20.16 -31.77
CA ILE A 229 -44.04 -19.06 -32.51
C ILE A 229 -44.72 -19.56 -33.80
N VAL A 230 -44.28 -20.69 -34.36
CA VAL A 230 -44.81 -21.25 -35.62
C VAL A 230 -46.29 -21.64 -35.47
N GLU A 231 -46.69 -22.23 -34.34
CA GLU A 231 -48.09 -22.61 -34.04
C GLU A 231 -49.06 -21.43 -33.98
N PHE A 232 -48.55 -20.21 -33.76
CA PHE A 232 -49.36 -19.00 -33.70
C PHE A 232 -49.50 -18.28 -35.05
N PHE A 233 -48.82 -18.75 -36.11
CA PHE A 233 -48.95 -18.21 -37.47
C PHE A 233 -50.29 -18.65 -38.10
N LEU A 234 -50.93 -17.76 -38.84
CA LEU A 234 -52.17 -18.06 -39.57
C LEU A 234 -51.95 -18.03 -41.09
N ARG A 235 -51.42 -16.93 -41.59
CA ARG A 235 -51.16 -16.68 -43.02
C ARG A 235 -50.26 -15.46 -43.19
N TRP A 236 -49.62 -15.34 -44.35
CA TRP A 236 -48.99 -14.10 -44.77
C TRP A 236 -50.03 -12.99 -45.04
N GLU A 237 -49.58 -11.74 -44.97
CA GLU A 237 -50.42 -10.59 -45.38
C GLU A 237 -50.47 -10.45 -46.91
N ASP A 238 -49.37 -10.76 -47.59
CA ASP A 238 -49.29 -10.89 -49.04
C ASP A 238 -49.74 -12.31 -49.47
N PRO A 239 -50.80 -12.47 -50.28
CA PRO A 239 -51.25 -13.78 -50.78
C PRO A 239 -50.26 -14.48 -51.74
N ALA A 240 -49.33 -13.75 -52.35
CA ALA A 240 -48.31 -14.34 -53.21
C ALA A 240 -47.19 -15.03 -52.41
N GLU A 241 -47.06 -14.70 -51.12
CA GLU A 241 -46.05 -15.28 -50.24
C GLU A 241 -46.50 -16.66 -49.72
N GLN A 242 -45.76 -17.71 -50.08
CA GLN A 242 -46.07 -19.10 -49.72
C GLN A 242 -44.96 -19.77 -48.87
N THR A 243 -43.89 -19.07 -48.51
CA THR A 243 -42.80 -19.67 -47.72
C THR A 243 -43.30 -20.13 -46.34
N PRO A 244 -43.04 -21.37 -45.89
CA PRO A 244 -43.34 -21.79 -44.53
C PRO A 244 -42.66 -20.87 -43.51
N VAL A 245 -43.43 -20.36 -42.53
CA VAL A 245 -42.91 -19.38 -41.56
C VAL A 245 -41.71 -19.92 -40.77
N ALA A 246 -41.65 -21.24 -40.54
CA ALA A 246 -40.54 -21.91 -39.88
C ALA A 246 -39.20 -21.72 -40.59
N ASP A 247 -39.19 -21.67 -41.93
CA ASP A 247 -37.97 -21.52 -42.74
C ASP A 247 -37.54 -20.06 -42.95
N VAL A 248 -38.43 -19.10 -42.66
CA VAL A 248 -38.16 -17.67 -42.79
C VAL A 248 -37.12 -17.23 -41.75
N SER A 249 -36.24 -16.30 -42.13
CA SER A 249 -35.24 -15.79 -41.18
C SER A 249 -35.88 -15.02 -40.01
N VAL A 250 -35.35 -15.21 -38.81
CA VAL A 250 -35.73 -14.46 -37.59
C VAL A 250 -35.62 -12.94 -37.71
N ARG A 251 -34.89 -12.44 -38.72
CA ARG A 251 -34.73 -11.00 -39.01
C ARG A 251 -35.66 -10.47 -40.12
N SER A 252 -36.53 -11.31 -40.67
CA SER A 252 -37.40 -10.95 -41.80
C SER A 252 -38.38 -9.81 -41.47
N ASP A 253 -38.51 -8.87 -42.41
CA ASP A 253 -39.50 -7.78 -42.38
C ASP A 253 -40.86 -8.16 -42.99
N LYS A 254 -41.03 -9.38 -43.54
CA LYS A 254 -42.32 -9.89 -44.05
C LYS A 254 -43.41 -9.79 -42.96
N VAL A 255 -44.64 -9.45 -43.35
CA VAL A 255 -45.80 -9.29 -42.43
C VAL A 255 -46.72 -10.50 -42.51
N ALA A 256 -47.13 -11.00 -41.34
CA ALA A 256 -48.04 -12.13 -41.22
C ALA A 256 -49.14 -11.86 -40.19
N TRP A 257 -50.25 -12.58 -40.33
CA TRP A 257 -51.33 -12.67 -39.36
C TRP A 257 -51.03 -13.75 -38.32
N TRP A 258 -51.26 -13.42 -37.04
CA TRP A 258 -50.97 -14.28 -35.89
C TRP A 258 -52.17 -14.38 -34.96
N ARG A 259 -52.28 -15.49 -34.23
CA ARG A 259 -53.25 -15.73 -33.15
C ARG A 259 -52.56 -15.70 -31.78
N CYS A 260 -53.18 -15.15 -30.75
CA CYS A 260 -52.71 -15.31 -29.36
C CYS A 260 -53.47 -16.44 -28.68
N ALA A 261 -52.87 -17.02 -27.64
CA ALA A 261 -53.56 -17.83 -26.64
C ALA A 261 -54.79 -17.15 -25.99
N CYS A 262 -54.94 -15.81 -26.07
CA CYS A 262 -56.17 -15.12 -25.63
C CYS A 262 -57.31 -15.11 -26.69
N GLY A 263 -57.13 -15.80 -27.82
CA GLY A 263 -58.08 -15.85 -28.94
C GLY A 263 -58.01 -14.67 -29.91
N ASN A 264 -57.31 -13.58 -29.57
CA ASN A 264 -57.17 -12.42 -30.46
C ASN A 264 -56.30 -12.72 -31.69
N THR A 265 -56.64 -12.14 -32.84
CA THR A 265 -55.83 -12.16 -34.07
C THR A 265 -55.34 -10.76 -34.45
N TRP A 266 -54.08 -10.64 -34.90
CA TRP A 266 -53.51 -9.39 -35.42
C TRP A 266 -52.34 -9.67 -36.37
N HIS A 267 -52.00 -8.68 -37.19
CA HIS A 267 -50.86 -8.73 -38.11
C HIS A 267 -49.63 -8.01 -37.55
N THR A 268 -48.44 -8.53 -37.84
CA THR A 268 -47.15 -7.88 -37.51
C THR A 268 -45.98 -8.51 -38.27
N ARG A 269 -44.83 -7.81 -38.33
CA ARG A 269 -43.60 -8.28 -38.98
C ARG A 269 -42.97 -9.46 -38.23
N VAL A 270 -42.42 -10.43 -38.96
CA VAL A 270 -41.76 -11.63 -38.35
C VAL A 270 -40.71 -11.24 -37.32
N ARG A 271 -39.75 -10.36 -37.67
CA ARG A 271 -38.71 -9.93 -36.71
C ARG A 271 -39.25 -9.27 -35.45
N LEU A 272 -40.41 -8.58 -35.54
CA LEU A 272 -41.05 -7.98 -34.36
C LEU A 272 -41.79 -9.03 -33.53
N ARG A 273 -42.36 -10.06 -34.16
CA ARG A 273 -42.96 -11.21 -33.46
C ARG A 273 -41.89 -11.99 -32.68
N VAL A 274 -40.78 -12.33 -33.34
CA VAL A 274 -39.63 -13.01 -32.71
C VAL A 274 -38.99 -12.15 -31.61
N ALA A 275 -38.89 -10.83 -31.80
CA ALA A 275 -38.43 -9.91 -30.76
C ALA A 275 -39.42 -9.67 -29.60
N GLY A 276 -40.52 -10.43 -29.52
CA GLY A 276 -41.44 -10.42 -28.38
C GLY A 276 -42.58 -9.39 -28.45
N SER A 277 -43.03 -8.99 -29.65
CA SER A 277 -44.20 -8.11 -29.77
C SER A 277 -45.46 -8.74 -29.13
N VAL A 278 -46.11 -7.95 -28.29
CA VAL A 278 -47.25 -8.38 -27.45
C VAL A 278 -48.56 -8.12 -28.19
N CYS A 279 -49.48 -9.09 -28.11
CA CYS A 279 -50.85 -8.96 -28.60
C CYS A 279 -51.51 -7.64 -28.13
N PRO A 280 -52.06 -6.80 -29.03
CA PRO A 280 -52.69 -5.53 -28.67
C PRO A 280 -53.80 -5.69 -27.62
N ARG A 281 -54.65 -6.73 -27.73
CA ARG A 281 -55.72 -7.01 -26.77
C ARG A 281 -55.18 -7.45 -25.40
N CYS A 282 -54.10 -8.25 -25.34
CA CYS A 282 -53.43 -8.59 -24.09
C CYS A 282 -52.74 -7.39 -23.44
N ARG A 283 -52.18 -6.49 -24.25
CA ARG A 283 -51.56 -5.24 -23.80
C ARG A 283 -52.61 -4.31 -23.20
N ALA A 284 -53.76 -4.15 -23.85
CA ALA A 284 -54.90 -3.39 -23.32
C ALA A 284 -55.48 -4.02 -22.03
N ALA A 285 -55.56 -5.35 -21.96
CA ALA A 285 -56.03 -6.08 -20.79
C ALA A 285 -54.96 -6.29 -19.69
N ASN A 286 -53.77 -5.69 -19.81
CA ASN A 286 -52.63 -5.82 -18.89
C ASN A 286 -52.15 -7.27 -18.57
N ARG A 287 -52.48 -8.25 -19.43
CA ARG A 287 -52.09 -9.66 -19.27
C ARG A 287 -50.88 -10.00 -20.15
N ARG A 288 -49.65 -9.87 -19.63
CA ARG A 288 -48.44 -10.32 -20.35
C ARG A 288 -48.30 -11.85 -20.33
N PRO A 289 -48.13 -12.53 -21.49
CA PRO A 289 -47.65 -13.91 -21.51
C PRO A 289 -46.15 -13.95 -21.13
N PRO A 290 -45.69 -14.95 -20.35
CA PRO A 290 -44.30 -15.07 -19.93
C PRO A 290 -43.41 -15.65 -21.05
N THR A 291 -42.30 -14.97 -21.37
CA THR A 291 -41.31 -15.38 -22.38
C THR A 291 -40.08 -16.05 -21.76
N THR A 292 -40.26 -16.80 -20.67
CA THR A 292 -39.14 -17.36 -19.89
C THR A 292 -39.49 -18.74 -19.36
N ALA A 293 -38.56 -19.70 -19.53
CA ALA A 293 -38.75 -21.09 -19.15
C ALA A 293 -39.04 -21.25 -17.63
N PRO A 294 -39.86 -22.24 -17.23
CA PRO A 294 -40.27 -22.43 -15.85
C PRO A 294 -39.14 -22.69 -14.85
N LEU A 295 -39.45 -22.45 -13.57
CA LEU A 295 -38.57 -22.68 -12.45
C LEU A 295 -38.28 -24.16 -12.28
N ARG A 296 -39.28 -25.05 -12.44
CA ARG A 296 -39.07 -26.50 -12.37
C ARG A 296 -38.06 -26.98 -13.42
N THR A 297 -38.14 -26.48 -14.64
CA THR A 297 -37.24 -26.87 -15.74
C THR A 297 -35.82 -26.32 -15.56
N THR A 298 -35.68 -25.13 -14.99
CA THR A 298 -34.39 -24.42 -14.92
C THR A 298 -33.65 -24.57 -13.59
N HIS A 299 -34.37 -24.79 -12.48
CA HIS A 299 -33.86 -24.86 -11.12
C HIS A 299 -34.71 -25.85 -10.28
N PRO A 300 -34.72 -27.16 -10.60
CA PRO A 300 -35.63 -28.14 -9.99
C PRO A 300 -35.52 -28.18 -8.46
N THR A 301 -34.31 -28.17 -7.91
CA THR A 301 -34.08 -28.16 -6.46
C THR A 301 -34.64 -26.92 -5.74
N VAL A 302 -34.85 -25.81 -6.45
CA VAL A 302 -35.52 -24.62 -5.90
C VAL A 302 -37.04 -24.72 -6.07
N ALA A 303 -37.52 -25.36 -7.15
CA ALA A 303 -38.93 -25.68 -7.32
C ALA A 303 -39.45 -26.63 -6.23
N ASP A 304 -38.64 -27.58 -5.77
CA ASP A 304 -38.99 -28.52 -4.69
C ASP A 304 -39.06 -27.84 -3.30
N MET A 305 -38.43 -26.67 -3.15
CA MET A 305 -38.50 -25.85 -1.94
C MET A 305 -39.75 -24.95 -1.88
N PHE A 306 -40.58 -24.92 -2.93
CA PHE A 306 -41.76 -24.04 -3.00
C PHE A 306 -42.93 -24.59 -2.17
N VAL A 307 -43.55 -23.74 -1.34
CA VAL A 307 -44.73 -24.10 -0.54
C VAL A 307 -46.02 -23.46 -1.09
N ARG A 308 -46.00 -22.15 -1.35
CA ARG A 308 -47.15 -21.42 -1.95
C ARG A 308 -46.73 -20.06 -2.51
N ASN A 309 -47.50 -19.53 -3.46
CA ASN A 309 -47.35 -18.16 -3.97
C ASN A 309 -48.43 -17.26 -3.34
N PHE A 310 -48.03 -16.14 -2.73
CA PHE A 310 -48.97 -15.16 -2.15
C PHE A 310 -49.44 -14.11 -3.14
N THR A 311 -48.64 -13.80 -4.17
CA THR A 311 -48.97 -12.78 -5.16
C THR A 311 -49.92 -13.32 -6.22
N HIS A 312 -49.70 -14.57 -6.67
CA HIS A 312 -50.55 -15.25 -7.63
C HIS A 312 -50.74 -16.73 -7.22
N PRO A 313 -51.75 -17.05 -6.38
CA PRO A 313 -51.92 -18.39 -5.81
C PRO A 313 -51.96 -19.54 -6.82
N HIS A 314 -52.47 -19.28 -8.03
CA HIS A 314 -52.58 -20.26 -9.11
C HIS A 314 -51.27 -20.50 -9.89
N ARG A 315 -50.16 -19.80 -9.59
CA ARG A 315 -48.86 -19.99 -10.25
C ARG A 315 -47.95 -20.91 -9.44
N THR A 316 -47.77 -22.13 -9.94
CA THR A 316 -46.84 -23.14 -9.43
C THR A 316 -45.44 -23.00 -10.07
N PRO A 317 -44.41 -23.71 -9.58
CA PRO A 317 -43.06 -23.71 -10.18
C PRO A 317 -43.00 -24.15 -11.66
N ASP A 318 -44.04 -24.82 -12.14
CA ASP A 318 -44.25 -25.22 -13.54
C ASP A 318 -44.56 -24.04 -14.48
N PHE A 319 -44.95 -22.89 -13.92
CA PHE A 319 -45.31 -21.69 -14.69
C PHE A 319 -44.62 -20.40 -14.19
N LEU A 320 -43.85 -20.49 -13.10
CA LEU A 320 -43.07 -19.37 -12.56
C LEU A 320 -41.72 -19.25 -13.27
N PRO A 321 -41.37 -18.11 -13.90
CA PRO A 321 -40.03 -17.91 -14.44
C PRO A 321 -39.02 -17.48 -13.35
N LYS A 322 -37.73 -17.74 -13.57
CA LYS A 322 -36.63 -17.36 -12.64
C LYS A 322 -36.54 -15.85 -12.32
N SER A 323 -37.12 -15.00 -13.17
CA SER A 323 -37.17 -13.54 -13.03
C SER A 323 -38.43 -13.03 -12.33
N ALA A 324 -39.34 -13.92 -11.91
CA ALA A 324 -40.58 -13.54 -11.25
C ALA A 324 -40.33 -12.78 -9.95
N THR A 325 -41.07 -11.69 -9.74
CA THR A 325 -41.07 -10.92 -8.49
C THR A 325 -42.14 -11.40 -7.51
N ASP A 326 -42.94 -12.40 -7.89
CA ASP A 326 -43.90 -13.14 -7.06
C ASP A 326 -43.33 -13.49 -5.68
N ARG A 327 -44.03 -13.08 -4.61
CA ARG A 327 -43.65 -13.38 -3.23
C ARG A 327 -44.21 -14.75 -2.84
N CYS A 328 -43.32 -15.69 -2.57
CA CYS A 328 -43.67 -17.08 -2.27
C CYS A 328 -43.16 -17.48 -0.88
N ARG A 329 -43.79 -18.49 -0.28
CA ARG A 329 -43.25 -19.22 0.88
C ARG A 329 -42.37 -20.36 0.38
N TRP A 330 -41.23 -20.53 1.03
CA TRP A 330 -40.23 -21.55 0.75
C TRP A 330 -39.97 -22.36 2.01
N ARG A 331 -39.69 -23.66 1.87
CA ARG A 331 -39.24 -24.54 2.96
C ARG A 331 -37.83 -25.05 2.67
N CYS A 332 -36.93 -24.99 3.65
CA CYS A 332 -35.55 -25.44 3.47
C CYS A 332 -35.45 -26.95 3.63
N GLY A 333 -35.16 -27.70 2.58
CA GLY A 333 -34.94 -29.16 2.66
C GLY A 333 -33.73 -29.60 3.51
N ALA A 334 -32.97 -28.67 4.09
CA ALA A 334 -31.84 -28.96 5.00
C ALA A 334 -32.10 -28.60 6.47
N CYS A 335 -33.18 -27.89 6.80
CA CYS A 335 -33.49 -27.49 8.19
C CYS A 335 -34.98 -27.23 8.49
N ASP A 336 -35.86 -27.55 7.54
CA ASP A 336 -37.32 -27.35 7.51
C ASP A 336 -37.83 -25.95 7.85
N HIS A 337 -36.94 -24.95 7.90
CA HIS A 337 -37.33 -23.57 8.13
C HIS A 337 -38.16 -23.05 6.94
N GLU A 338 -39.34 -22.53 7.23
CA GLU A 338 -40.16 -21.80 6.27
C GLU A 338 -39.91 -20.29 6.32
N TRP A 339 -39.78 -19.65 5.16
CA TRP A 339 -39.66 -18.19 5.04
C TRP A 339 -40.30 -17.66 3.76
N ASP A 340 -40.62 -16.36 3.77
CA ASP A 340 -41.27 -15.68 2.65
C ASP A 340 -40.25 -14.84 1.85
N GLN A 341 -40.17 -15.05 0.53
CA GLN A 341 -39.25 -14.33 -0.34
C GLN A 341 -39.69 -14.34 -1.81
N THR A 342 -39.21 -13.40 -2.62
CA THR A 342 -39.49 -13.37 -4.07
C THR A 342 -38.67 -14.40 -4.84
N VAL A 343 -39.23 -14.97 -5.91
CA VAL A 343 -38.55 -15.96 -6.77
C VAL A 343 -37.21 -15.41 -7.29
N LEU A 344 -37.20 -14.17 -7.79
CA LEU A 344 -35.99 -13.48 -8.26
C LEU A 344 -34.86 -13.42 -7.21
N ASN A 345 -35.19 -13.22 -5.94
CA ASN A 345 -34.19 -13.12 -4.88
C ASN A 345 -33.67 -14.49 -4.41
N VAL A 346 -34.50 -15.54 -4.46
CA VAL A 346 -34.07 -16.91 -4.17
C VAL A 346 -33.18 -17.44 -5.31
N VAL A 347 -33.56 -17.21 -6.57
CA VAL A 347 -32.91 -17.80 -7.74
C VAL A 347 -31.77 -16.93 -8.29
N GLY A 348 -32.02 -15.63 -8.50
CA GLY A 348 -31.09 -14.73 -9.18
C GLY A 348 -30.00 -14.14 -8.27
N ALA A 349 -30.30 -13.92 -6.99
CA ALA A 349 -29.34 -13.38 -6.01
C ALA A 349 -28.63 -14.47 -5.18
N GLY A 350 -28.99 -15.75 -5.36
CA GLY A 350 -28.33 -16.90 -4.72
C GLY A 350 -28.35 -16.87 -3.19
N ARG A 351 -29.38 -16.29 -2.56
CA ARG A 351 -29.50 -16.20 -1.10
C ARG A 351 -30.16 -17.47 -0.54
N PRO A 352 -29.43 -18.33 0.19
CA PRO A 352 -30.01 -19.52 0.82
C PRO A 352 -30.91 -19.15 2.01
N CYS A 353 -31.63 -20.15 2.54
CA CYS A 353 -32.45 -20.06 3.74
C CYS A 353 -31.82 -19.17 4.83
N PRO A 354 -32.52 -18.14 5.34
CA PRO A 354 -31.94 -17.16 6.28
C PRO A 354 -31.42 -17.82 7.56
N ARG A 355 -32.16 -18.77 8.13
CA ARG A 355 -31.73 -19.55 9.30
C ARG A 355 -30.44 -20.35 9.06
N CYS A 356 -30.27 -20.98 7.88
CA CYS A 356 -29.02 -21.63 7.50
C CYS A 356 -27.88 -20.62 7.28
N ALA A 357 -28.17 -19.47 6.66
CA ALA A 357 -27.15 -18.44 6.42
C ALA A 357 -26.61 -17.83 7.71
N GLU A 358 -27.47 -17.68 8.72
CA GLU A 358 -27.13 -17.19 10.06
C GLU A 358 -26.34 -18.22 10.87
N LEU A 359 -26.74 -19.50 10.84
CA LEU A 359 -26.02 -20.59 11.50
C LEU A 359 -24.66 -20.92 10.82
N MET A 360 -24.58 -20.82 9.49
CA MET A 360 -23.49 -21.39 8.67
C MET A 360 -22.93 -20.38 7.67
N GLY A 361 -22.33 -19.30 8.17
CA GLY A 361 -21.88 -18.14 7.36
C GLY A 361 -21.01 -18.49 6.14
N GLY A 362 -21.65 -18.73 5.00
CA GLY A 362 -21.01 -19.01 3.70
C GLY A 362 -20.56 -20.46 3.46
N ALA A 363 -21.33 -21.49 3.84
CA ALA A 363 -21.05 -22.89 3.50
C ALA A 363 -20.83 -23.11 1.97
N PRO A 364 -19.97 -24.06 1.54
CA PRO A 364 -19.84 -24.45 0.12
C PRO A 364 -21.16 -25.02 -0.44
N GLN A 365 -21.31 -25.00 -1.78
CA GLN A 365 -22.33 -25.83 -2.43
C GLN A 365 -21.95 -27.33 -2.31
N PRO A 366 -22.92 -28.27 -2.42
CA PRO A 366 -22.62 -29.70 -2.45
C PRO A 366 -21.56 -30.05 -3.50
N GLY A 367 -20.61 -30.93 -3.14
CA GLY A 367 -19.49 -31.32 -4.02
C GLY A 367 -18.42 -30.24 -4.23
N ARG A 368 -18.39 -29.19 -3.42
CA ARG A 368 -17.42 -28.07 -3.51
C ARG A 368 -16.69 -27.77 -2.19
N SER A 369 -16.75 -28.67 -1.22
CA SER A 369 -15.97 -28.55 0.02
C SER A 369 -14.50 -28.94 -0.17
N LEU A 370 -13.68 -28.72 0.85
CA LEU A 370 -12.30 -29.19 0.91
C LEU A 370 -12.25 -30.73 0.96
N ALA A 371 -13.21 -31.37 1.64
CA ALA A 371 -13.31 -32.83 1.68
C ALA A 371 -13.64 -33.42 0.29
N ASP A 372 -14.56 -32.79 -0.45
CA ASP A 372 -14.98 -33.28 -1.77
C ASP A 372 -13.90 -33.13 -2.85
N LEU A 373 -13.14 -32.03 -2.79
CA LEU A 373 -12.20 -31.63 -3.86
C LEU A 373 -10.73 -31.98 -3.58
N TYR A 374 -10.35 -32.21 -2.32
CA TYR A 374 -8.98 -32.48 -1.89
C TYR A 374 -8.94 -33.46 -0.69
N PRO A 375 -9.44 -34.70 -0.85
CA PRO A 375 -9.53 -35.68 0.24
C PRO A 375 -8.18 -35.97 0.92
N GLU A 376 -7.08 -35.97 0.16
CA GLU A 376 -5.71 -36.18 0.64
C GLU A 376 -5.18 -35.03 1.51
N ILE A 377 -5.68 -33.80 1.31
CA ILE A 377 -5.40 -32.64 2.16
C ILE A 377 -6.35 -32.62 3.35
N ALA A 378 -7.62 -32.99 3.15
CA ALA A 378 -8.60 -33.12 4.22
C ALA A 378 -8.19 -34.18 5.27
N ALA A 379 -7.59 -35.30 4.84
CA ALA A 379 -7.01 -36.32 5.73
C ALA A 379 -5.85 -35.80 6.61
N GLN A 380 -5.22 -34.69 6.22
CA GLN A 380 -4.15 -34.04 7.00
C GLN A 380 -4.67 -32.93 7.93
N PHE A 381 -5.97 -32.67 7.97
CA PHE A 381 -6.58 -31.64 8.83
C PHE A 381 -6.75 -32.14 10.27
N LEU A 382 -6.41 -31.29 11.25
CA LEU A 382 -6.69 -31.56 12.67
C LEU A 382 -7.84 -30.69 13.19
N ALA A 383 -7.68 -29.36 13.17
CA ALA A 383 -8.68 -28.43 13.68
C ALA A 383 -8.60 -27.05 13.05
N ASN A 384 -9.72 -26.33 12.98
CA ASN A 384 -9.76 -24.92 12.61
C ASN A 384 -9.57 -24.06 13.87
N GLN A 385 -8.54 -23.21 13.89
CA GLN A 385 -8.12 -22.47 15.10
C GLN A 385 -9.07 -21.35 15.53
N ARG A 386 -9.97 -20.91 14.65
CA ARG A 386 -10.87 -19.77 14.91
C ARG A 386 -12.34 -20.16 14.93
N ARG A 387 -12.66 -21.30 14.34
CA ARG A 387 -14.00 -21.81 14.11
C ARG A 387 -13.97 -23.35 14.20
N PRO A 388 -13.82 -23.93 15.41
CA PRO A 388 -13.70 -25.38 15.58
C PRO A 388 -14.85 -26.17 14.96
N GLU A 389 -16.03 -25.55 14.85
CA GLU A 389 -17.22 -26.08 14.18
C GLU A 389 -17.04 -26.31 12.66
N ARG A 390 -15.99 -25.77 12.04
CA ARG A 390 -15.72 -25.88 10.60
C ARG A 390 -14.65 -26.92 10.28
N GLY A 391 -15.07 -28.17 10.17
CA GLY A 391 -14.27 -29.27 9.61
C GLY A 391 -14.15 -29.22 8.07
N PRO A 392 -13.42 -30.17 7.45
CA PRO A 392 -13.12 -30.17 6.01
C PRO A 392 -14.35 -30.15 5.09
N ALA A 393 -15.45 -30.80 5.48
CA ALA A 393 -16.72 -30.78 4.74
C ALA A 393 -17.39 -29.39 4.67
N LEU A 394 -17.01 -28.45 5.54
CA LEU A 394 -17.56 -27.09 5.61
C LEU A 394 -16.58 -26.01 5.15
N LEU A 395 -15.33 -26.38 4.88
CA LEU A 395 -14.29 -25.48 4.38
C LEU A 395 -14.31 -25.44 2.85
N ARG A 396 -13.98 -24.28 2.28
CA ARG A 396 -13.76 -24.10 0.83
C ARG A 396 -12.25 -24.20 0.53
N PRO A 397 -11.82 -24.74 -0.63
CA PRO A 397 -10.40 -24.85 -0.99
C PRO A 397 -9.60 -23.54 -0.98
N ASN A 398 -10.28 -22.40 -1.17
CA ASN A 398 -9.70 -21.05 -1.14
C ASN A 398 -9.92 -20.32 0.20
N SER A 399 -10.30 -21.03 1.27
CA SER A 399 -10.50 -20.41 2.58
C SER A 399 -9.18 -19.93 3.20
N VAL A 400 -9.20 -18.68 3.67
CA VAL A 400 -8.11 -18.08 4.46
C VAL A 400 -8.15 -18.52 5.94
N ASP A 401 -9.05 -19.42 6.31
CA ASP A 401 -9.12 -20.00 7.66
C ASP A 401 -7.81 -20.71 8.02
N ARG A 402 -7.30 -20.41 9.23
CA ARG A 402 -6.08 -20.99 9.77
C ARG A 402 -6.41 -22.27 10.52
N CYS A 403 -5.81 -23.37 10.08
CA CYS A 403 -6.05 -24.69 10.62
C CYS A 403 -4.72 -25.32 11.05
N SER A 404 -4.77 -26.23 12.03
CA SER A 404 -3.69 -27.16 12.32
C SER A 404 -3.76 -28.35 11.37
N TRP A 405 -2.59 -28.83 10.95
CA TRP A 405 -2.41 -29.93 10.01
C TRP A 405 -1.37 -30.90 10.55
N ARG A 406 -1.52 -32.19 10.24
CA ARG A 406 -0.55 -33.24 10.58
C ARG A 406 -0.02 -33.89 9.31
N CYS A 407 1.29 -34.14 9.25
CA CYS A 407 1.93 -34.70 8.06
C CYS A 407 1.80 -36.22 8.08
N GLY A 408 1.38 -36.83 6.97
CA GLY A 408 1.41 -38.29 6.83
C GLY A 408 2.83 -38.84 6.92
N ASP A 409 3.77 -38.25 6.19
CA ASP A 409 5.15 -38.76 6.02
C ASP A 409 6.03 -38.69 7.28
N CYS A 410 5.77 -37.74 8.19
CA CYS A 410 6.66 -37.48 9.33
C CYS A 410 5.95 -37.10 10.64
N ALA A 411 4.62 -37.25 10.70
CA ALA A 411 3.76 -36.90 11.84
C ALA A 411 3.85 -35.46 12.37
N HIS A 412 4.67 -34.58 11.78
CA HIS A 412 4.83 -33.19 12.22
C HIS A 412 3.51 -32.42 12.13
N GLU A 413 3.17 -31.69 13.20
CA GLU A 413 2.01 -30.81 13.25
C GLU A 413 2.41 -29.36 13.03
N TRP A 414 1.69 -28.66 12.15
CA TRP A 414 1.93 -27.25 11.86
C TRP A 414 0.65 -26.48 11.53
N VAL A 415 0.72 -25.16 11.64
CA VAL A 415 -0.41 -24.25 11.35
C VAL A 415 -0.25 -23.65 9.97
N SER A 416 -1.28 -23.77 9.14
CA SER A 416 -1.34 -23.16 7.80
C SER A 416 -2.78 -22.79 7.41
N THR A 417 -2.94 -21.94 6.40
CA THR A 417 -4.27 -21.66 5.81
C THR A 417 -4.66 -22.74 4.81
N VAL A 418 -5.96 -22.99 4.64
CA VAL A 418 -6.47 -23.96 3.65
C VAL A 418 -5.95 -23.63 2.25
N THR A 419 -6.02 -22.37 1.82
CA THR A 419 -5.49 -21.91 0.52
C THR A 419 -4.00 -22.23 0.31
N ASN A 420 -3.17 -22.17 1.34
CA ASN A 420 -1.74 -22.50 1.19
C ASN A 420 -1.51 -24.00 1.02
N ARG A 421 -2.37 -24.83 1.62
CA ARG A 421 -2.30 -26.29 1.53
C ARG A 421 -2.76 -26.77 0.16
N THR A 422 -3.90 -26.29 -0.32
CA THR A 422 -4.44 -26.57 -1.66
C THR A 422 -3.56 -26.00 -2.77
N ALA A 423 -2.82 -24.92 -2.51
CA ALA A 423 -1.77 -24.43 -3.40
C ALA A 423 -0.50 -25.32 -3.45
N GLY A 424 -0.42 -26.39 -2.66
CA GLY A 424 0.69 -27.36 -2.66
C GLY A 424 1.84 -27.06 -1.69
N ARG A 425 1.66 -26.21 -0.67
CA ARG A 425 2.68 -26.03 0.38
C ARG A 425 2.54 -27.13 1.45
N GLY A 426 3.53 -28.02 1.47
CA GLY A 426 3.62 -29.18 2.35
C GLY A 426 4.21 -28.92 3.73
N CYS A 427 4.62 -30.01 4.39
CA CYS A 427 5.26 -30.04 5.69
C CYS A 427 6.68 -29.39 5.66
N PRO A 428 6.98 -28.36 6.48
CA PRO A 428 8.26 -27.63 6.37
C PRO A 428 9.53 -28.47 6.61
N PRO A 429 9.60 -29.41 7.58
CA PRO A 429 10.69 -30.37 7.69
C PRO A 429 10.93 -31.21 6.42
N CYS A 430 9.87 -31.77 5.82
CA CYS A 430 9.98 -32.64 4.64
C CYS A 430 10.41 -31.88 3.37
N GLY A 431 10.13 -30.57 3.30
CA GLY A 431 10.65 -29.70 2.24
C GLY A 431 12.15 -29.42 2.39
N ARG A 432 12.63 -29.18 3.62
CA ARG A 432 14.05 -28.90 3.88
C ARG A 432 14.97 -30.10 3.61
N ARG A 433 14.53 -31.32 3.90
CA ARG A 433 15.32 -32.55 3.64
C ARG A 433 15.66 -32.70 2.16
N ARG A 434 14.64 -32.64 1.30
CA ARG A 434 14.76 -32.73 -0.17
C ARG A 434 15.71 -31.67 -0.76
N ALA A 435 15.71 -30.46 -0.20
CA ALA A 435 16.61 -29.39 -0.65
C ALA A 435 18.09 -29.61 -0.27
N GLY A 436 18.37 -30.34 0.81
CA GLY A 436 19.75 -30.65 1.25
C GLY A 436 20.36 -31.90 0.59
N GLU A 437 19.55 -32.67 -0.13
CA GLU A 437 20.02 -33.76 -1.00
C GLU A 437 20.53 -33.19 -2.33
N LEU A 438 19.76 -32.31 -2.99
CA LEU A 438 20.16 -31.64 -4.25
C LEU A 438 21.48 -30.86 -4.21
N LEU A 439 21.95 -30.44 -3.04
CA LEU A 439 23.14 -29.61 -2.87
C LEU A 439 24.46 -30.40 -2.79
N ARG A 440 24.42 -31.74 -2.77
CA ARG A 440 25.62 -32.58 -2.58
C ARG A 440 26.22 -33.15 -3.88
N ASP A 441 25.53 -33.03 -5.01
CA ASP A 441 25.88 -33.75 -6.26
C ASP A 441 26.65 -32.92 -7.32
N LEU A 442 27.11 -31.69 -7.02
CA LEU A 442 27.78 -30.81 -8.01
C LEU A 442 29.14 -30.26 -7.51
N GLY A 443 30.22 -30.63 -8.21
CA GLY A 443 31.62 -30.35 -7.84
C GLY A 443 32.20 -28.99 -8.24
N ALA A 444 33.47 -28.75 -7.88
CA ALA A 444 34.14 -27.45 -7.93
C ALA A 444 34.58 -26.98 -9.35
N ALA A 445 34.64 -25.65 -9.55
CA ALA A 445 34.91 -25.00 -10.85
C ALA A 445 36.25 -24.22 -10.89
N ALA A 446 36.78 -23.97 -12.09
CA ALA A 446 38.12 -23.42 -12.35
C ALA A 446 38.25 -21.87 -12.17
N PRO A 447 39.47 -21.33 -11.94
CA PRO A 447 39.70 -19.90 -11.65
C PRO A 447 39.45 -18.93 -12.83
N PHE A 448 39.24 -17.65 -12.50
CA PHE A 448 38.86 -16.60 -13.44
C PHE A 448 40.02 -16.17 -14.34
N ILE A 449 41.24 -16.03 -13.81
CA ILE A 449 42.41 -15.63 -14.60
C ILE A 449 42.72 -16.59 -15.76
N GLY A 450 42.49 -17.89 -15.56
CA GLY A 450 42.70 -18.93 -16.58
C GLY A 450 41.55 -19.08 -17.58
N THR A 451 40.39 -18.45 -17.31
CA THR A 451 39.22 -18.52 -18.20
C THR A 451 38.92 -17.22 -18.93
N HIS A 452 39.35 -16.06 -18.39
CA HIS A 452 39.07 -14.72 -18.93
C HIS A 452 40.27 -13.75 -18.71
N PRO A 453 41.45 -14.04 -19.29
CA PRO A 453 42.69 -13.28 -19.03
C PRO A 453 42.60 -11.79 -19.43
N GLU A 454 41.87 -11.47 -20.50
CA GLU A 454 41.64 -10.10 -20.96
C GLU A 454 40.77 -9.27 -19.99
N LEU A 455 39.86 -9.94 -19.26
CA LEU A 455 39.09 -9.30 -18.19
C LEU A 455 39.87 -9.25 -16.88
N ALA A 456 40.75 -10.23 -16.60
CA ALA A 456 41.67 -10.15 -15.48
C ALA A 456 42.62 -8.95 -15.60
N ALA A 457 43.08 -8.61 -16.81
CA ALA A 457 43.86 -7.39 -17.06
C ALA A 457 43.09 -6.07 -16.80
N MET A 458 41.76 -6.11 -16.70
CA MET A 458 40.93 -4.96 -16.31
C MET A 458 40.70 -4.86 -14.81
N PHE A 459 41.05 -5.88 -14.03
CA PHE A 459 40.81 -5.92 -12.58
C PHE A 459 41.69 -4.89 -11.85
N VAL A 460 41.11 -4.19 -10.87
CA VAL A 460 41.83 -3.22 -10.03
C VAL A 460 41.82 -3.65 -8.56
N ALA A 461 40.64 -3.98 -8.03
CA ALA A 461 40.47 -4.42 -6.64
C ALA A 461 39.19 -5.25 -6.47
N ASN A 462 39.15 -6.12 -5.46
CA ASN A 462 37.95 -6.85 -5.04
C ASN A 462 37.40 -6.17 -3.76
N GLU A 463 36.28 -5.44 -3.90
CA GLU A 463 35.64 -4.72 -2.80
C GLU A 463 34.88 -5.66 -1.85
N SER A 464 34.46 -6.83 -2.35
CA SER A 464 33.76 -7.83 -1.52
C SER A 464 34.70 -8.67 -0.66
N HIS A 465 35.90 -8.94 -1.17
CA HIS A 465 36.94 -9.69 -0.46
C HIS A 465 38.33 -9.07 -0.76
N PRO A 466 38.75 -8.04 -0.02
CA PRO A 466 40.07 -7.43 -0.17
C PRO A 466 41.18 -8.49 -0.04
N GLY A 467 42.14 -8.47 -0.98
CA GLY A 467 43.21 -9.47 -1.09
C GLY A 467 42.87 -10.71 -1.93
N ARG A 468 41.63 -10.86 -2.42
CA ARG A 468 41.22 -11.97 -3.29
C ARG A 468 41.24 -11.57 -4.78
N GLY A 469 42.32 -11.89 -5.48
CA GLY A 469 42.52 -11.56 -6.90
C GLY A 469 41.98 -12.59 -7.90
N PRO A 470 42.06 -12.29 -9.22
CA PRO A 470 41.52 -13.11 -10.33
C PRO A 470 41.98 -14.58 -10.36
N GLU A 471 43.12 -14.88 -9.76
CA GLU A 471 43.69 -16.21 -9.57
C GLU A 471 42.94 -17.09 -8.55
N SER A 472 42.08 -16.49 -7.71
CA SER A 472 41.45 -17.16 -6.55
C SER A 472 39.91 -17.11 -6.51
N PHE A 473 39.29 -16.44 -7.48
CA PHE A 473 37.84 -16.49 -7.72
C PHE A 473 37.52 -17.08 -9.10
N THR A 474 36.27 -17.50 -9.33
CA THR A 474 35.83 -18.13 -10.59
C THR A 474 34.83 -17.22 -11.31
N ALA A 475 34.57 -17.46 -12.60
CA ALA A 475 33.65 -16.62 -13.40
C ALA A 475 32.20 -16.58 -12.86
N GLY A 476 31.80 -17.51 -12.00
CA GLY A 476 30.48 -17.53 -11.37
C GLY A 476 30.36 -16.72 -10.07
N THR A 477 31.45 -16.15 -9.55
CA THR A 477 31.38 -15.42 -8.27
C THR A 477 30.64 -14.09 -8.41
N ASN A 478 29.95 -13.71 -7.33
CA ASN A 478 29.23 -12.43 -7.26
C ASN A 478 30.04 -11.36 -6.52
N ASP A 479 31.31 -11.63 -6.20
CA ASP A 479 32.30 -10.67 -5.72
C ASP A 479 32.24 -9.41 -6.59
N ILE A 480 32.00 -8.26 -5.96
CA ILE A 480 32.01 -6.95 -6.59
C ILE A 480 33.45 -6.48 -6.62
N CYS A 481 33.94 -6.22 -7.84
CA CYS A 481 35.29 -5.74 -8.08
C CYS A 481 35.23 -4.39 -8.79
N VAL A 482 36.27 -3.58 -8.60
CA VAL A 482 36.54 -2.39 -9.40
C VAL A 482 37.28 -2.83 -10.66
N TRP A 483 36.76 -2.41 -11.82
CA TRP A 483 37.34 -2.68 -13.12
C TRP A 483 37.69 -1.37 -13.84
N ARG A 484 38.82 -1.32 -14.53
CA ARG A 484 39.25 -0.18 -15.35
C ARG A 484 38.84 -0.40 -16.80
N CYS A 485 37.92 0.41 -17.31
CA CYS A 485 37.44 0.31 -18.70
C CYS A 485 38.58 0.57 -19.71
N PRO A 486 38.88 -0.33 -20.67
CA PRO A 486 39.97 -0.11 -21.62
C PRO A 486 39.69 1.10 -22.53
N GLU A 487 38.44 1.29 -22.95
CA GLU A 487 38.03 2.33 -23.90
C GLU A 487 38.13 3.77 -23.35
N CYS A 488 37.89 3.97 -22.06
CA CYS A 488 37.80 5.31 -21.47
C CYS A 488 38.60 5.49 -20.17
N SER A 489 39.40 4.48 -19.79
CA SER A 489 40.18 4.40 -18.54
C SER A 489 39.40 4.64 -17.23
N ARG A 490 38.08 4.80 -17.27
CA ARG A 490 37.26 5.01 -16.05
C ARG A 490 37.12 3.72 -15.26
N HIS A 491 37.28 3.84 -13.95
CA HIS A 491 36.95 2.81 -12.98
C HIS A 491 35.43 2.67 -12.83
N PHE A 492 34.95 1.43 -12.69
CA PHE A 492 33.55 1.13 -12.41
C PHE A 492 33.43 -0.18 -11.63
N GLU A 493 32.46 -0.22 -10.70
CA GLU A 493 32.16 -1.41 -9.92
C GLU A 493 31.25 -2.36 -10.68
N ARG A 494 31.56 -3.66 -10.67
CA ARG A 494 30.74 -4.72 -11.25
C ARG A 494 31.08 -6.07 -10.63
N SER A 495 30.10 -6.98 -10.50
CA SER A 495 30.40 -8.34 -10.06
C SER A 495 31.19 -9.13 -11.11
N VAL A 496 32.07 -10.03 -10.69
CA VAL A 496 32.84 -10.92 -11.57
C VAL A 496 31.94 -11.63 -12.59
N ALA A 497 30.83 -12.25 -12.15
CA ALA A 497 29.88 -12.90 -13.05
C ALA A 497 29.23 -11.96 -14.09
N THR A 498 29.08 -10.67 -13.79
CA THR A 498 28.58 -9.69 -14.77
C THR A 498 29.70 -9.11 -15.64
N GLN A 499 30.95 -9.12 -15.15
CA GLN A 499 32.15 -8.75 -15.90
C GLN A 499 32.48 -9.80 -16.96
N ALA A 500 32.43 -11.09 -16.61
CA ALA A 500 32.73 -12.24 -17.46
C ALA A 500 32.05 -12.20 -18.84
N THR A 501 30.89 -11.56 -18.94
CA THR A 501 30.08 -11.47 -20.18
C THR A 501 30.18 -10.10 -20.89
N ARG A 502 30.97 -9.14 -20.38
CA ARG A 502 30.97 -7.75 -20.84
C ARG A 502 32.32 -7.06 -20.64
N LEU A 503 33.05 -6.77 -21.72
CA LEU A 503 34.30 -6.01 -21.65
C LEU A 503 34.09 -4.56 -21.15
N LEU A 504 33.14 -3.81 -21.70
CA LEU A 504 33.03 -2.35 -21.49
C LEU A 504 32.16 -1.93 -20.28
N CYS A 505 32.43 -0.72 -19.76
CA CYS A 505 31.59 -0.03 -18.78
C CYS A 505 30.22 0.31 -19.37
N ALA A 506 29.21 0.62 -18.53
CA ALA A 506 27.84 0.83 -18.99
C ALA A 506 27.69 1.95 -20.04
N ALA A 507 28.46 3.04 -19.94
CA ALA A 507 28.46 4.13 -20.90
C ALA A 507 29.07 3.72 -22.25
N CYS A 508 30.28 3.15 -22.25
CA CYS A 508 30.94 2.67 -23.47
C CYS A 508 30.17 1.51 -24.11
N ALA A 509 29.58 0.60 -23.33
CA ALA A 509 28.72 -0.48 -23.82
C ALA A 509 27.35 0.01 -24.36
N TYR A 510 26.89 1.19 -23.97
CA TYR A 510 25.73 1.85 -24.57
C TYR A 510 26.12 2.54 -25.89
N LEU A 511 27.31 3.16 -25.93
CA LEU A 511 27.86 3.77 -27.14
C LEU A 511 28.20 2.72 -28.22
N ALA A 512 28.83 1.59 -27.88
CA ALA A 512 29.14 0.52 -28.82
C ALA A 512 27.89 -0.06 -29.49
N ARG A 513 26.78 -0.19 -28.74
CA ARG A 513 25.48 -0.70 -29.24
C ARG A 513 24.75 0.21 -30.24
N GLY A 514 25.32 1.37 -30.59
CA GLY A 514 24.74 2.30 -31.56
C GLY A 514 25.75 2.85 -32.57
N ALA A 515 26.81 2.11 -32.89
CA ALA A 515 27.89 2.60 -33.76
C ALA A 515 27.56 2.59 -35.27
N ALA A 516 26.69 1.69 -35.74
CA ALA A 516 26.53 1.40 -37.18
C ALA A 516 25.77 2.44 -38.04
N SER A 517 25.28 3.57 -37.48
CA SER A 517 24.52 4.57 -38.25
C SER A 517 24.48 5.95 -37.57
N ARG A 518 25.63 6.63 -37.46
CA ARG A 518 25.76 7.89 -36.69
C ARG A 518 25.82 9.18 -37.50
N VAL A 519 26.10 9.11 -38.79
CA VAL A 519 26.06 10.29 -39.67
C VAL A 519 24.79 10.24 -40.49
N ALA A 520 23.97 11.29 -40.41
CA ALA A 520 22.87 11.49 -41.33
C ALA A 520 23.43 11.87 -42.71
N PRO A 521 23.03 11.19 -43.81
CA PRO A 521 23.30 11.70 -45.14
C PRO A 521 22.59 13.05 -45.31
N ARG A 522 23.13 13.92 -46.18
CA ARG A 522 22.77 15.34 -46.27
C ARG A 522 21.25 15.56 -46.30
N GLU A 523 20.52 14.87 -47.19
CA GLU A 523 19.06 15.01 -47.33
C GLU A 523 18.26 14.67 -46.05
N LYS A 524 18.83 13.89 -45.13
CA LYS A 524 18.16 13.38 -43.91
C LYS A 524 18.72 14.01 -42.62
N SER A 525 19.58 15.02 -42.76
CA SER A 525 20.16 15.78 -41.66
C SER A 525 19.13 16.72 -41.01
N LEU A 526 19.36 17.08 -39.75
CA LEU A 526 18.59 18.10 -39.03
C LEU A 526 18.68 19.46 -39.73
N ALA A 527 19.85 19.80 -40.29
CA ALA A 527 20.04 21.03 -41.06
C ALA A 527 19.16 21.11 -42.31
N THR A 528 18.97 20.00 -43.02
CA THR A 528 18.16 19.97 -44.26
C THR A 528 16.67 19.78 -43.98
N LEU A 529 16.30 18.94 -43.01
CA LEU A 529 14.89 18.65 -42.72
C LEU A 529 14.22 19.66 -41.78
N MET A 530 14.99 20.39 -40.96
CA MET A 530 14.47 21.31 -39.93
C MET A 530 15.42 22.52 -39.75
N PRO A 531 15.63 23.36 -40.80
CA PRO A 531 16.58 24.47 -40.76
C PRO A 531 16.33 25.45 -39.61
N GLU A 532 15.06 25.69 -39.25
CA GLU A 532 14.65 26.55 -38.13
C GLU A 532 15.06 26.00 -36.75
N VAL A 533 15.11 24.67 -36.59
CA VAL A 533 15.65 24.03 -35.38
C VAL A 533 17.18 24.04 -35.44
N ALA A 534 17.78 23.79 -36.60
CA ALA A 534 19.23 23.80 -36.79
C ALA A 534 19.86 25.17 -36.49
N ALA A 535 19.21 26.27 -36.88
CA ALA A 535 19.66 27.64 -36.61
C ALA A 535 19.76 27.98 -35.10
N SER A 536 19.05 27.24 -34.25
CA SER A 536 19.10 27.41 -32.79
C SER A 536 20.19 26.59 -32.08
N PHE A 537 20.96 25.77 -32.82
CA PHE A 537 22.00 24.91 -32.26
C PHE A 537 23.22 25.73 -31.80
N VAL A 538 23.79 25.38 -30.64
CA VAL A 538 25.02 26.01 -30.12
C VAL A 538 26.17 25.01 -30.05
N THR A 539 25.99 23.88 -29.36
CA THR A 539 27.01 22.84 -29.27
C THR A 539 26.43 21.48 -28.91
N ASN A 540 27.09 20.39 -29.33
CA ASN A 540 26.69 19.03 -29.01
C ASN A 540 27.48 18.52 -27.79
N LEU A 541 26.80 18.35 -26.67
CA LEU A 541 27.37 17.95 -25.39
C LEU A 541 27.59 16.43 -25.30
N SER A 542 26.80 15.65 -26.04
CA SER A 542 26.90 14.17 -26.04
C SER A 542 27.89 13.64 -27.07
N TRP A 543 27.91 14.22 -28.28
CA TRP A 543 28.74 13.77 -29.41
C TRP A 543 29.52 14.98 -29.98
N PRO A 544 30.67 15.35 -29.38
CA PRO A 544 31.53 16.40 -29.91
C PRO A 544 31.87 16.19 -31.40
N GLY A 545 31.95 17.26 -32.17
CA GLY A 545 32.17 17.21 -33.63
C GLY A 545 30.91 16.93 -34.48
N HIS A 546 29.79 16.48 -33.90
CA HIS A 546 28.55 16.24 -34.64
C HIS A 546 27.55 17.38 -34.50
N GLY A 547 27.41 18.22 -35.53
CA GLY A 547 26.43 19.32 -35.61
C GLY A 547 25.16 18.98 -36.41
N PRO A 548 24.24 19.95 -36.63
CA PRO A 548 22.98 19.74 -37.33
C PRO A 548 23.08 19.11 -38.72
N ALA A 549 24.19 19.34 -39.44
CA ALA A 549 24.45 18.75 -40.75
C ALA A 549 24.73 17.23 -40.72
N THR A 550 25.09 16.66 -39.57
CA THR A 550 25.41 15.22 -39.42
C THR A 550 24.47 14.48 -38.46
N LEU A 551 23.59 15.21 -37.75
CA LEU A 551 22.59 14.64 -36.83
C LEU A 551 21.26 14.39 -37.55
N TYR A 552 20.60 13.27 -37.26
CA TYR A 552 19.19 13.07 -37.64
C TYR A 552 18.24 13.84 -36.70
N PRO A 553 17.05 14.30 -37.17
CA PRO A 553 16.04 14.89 -36.28
C PRO A 553 15.63 14.01 -35.10
N ARG A 554 15.66 12.68 -35.25
CA ARG A 554 15.38 11.70 -34.18
C ARG A 554 16.56 11.40 -33.24
N ALA A 555 17.69 12.11 -33.34
CA ALA A 555 18.89 11.79 -32.59
C ALA A 555 18.71 11.96 -31.06
N GLY A 556 19.32 11.07 -30.29
CA GLY A 556 19.33 11.13 -28.83
C GLY A 556 20.39 12.06 -28.22
N ALA A 557 21.19 12.74 -29.05
CA ALA A 557 22.25 13.63 -28.59
C ALA A 557 21.68 14.76 -27.72
N LEU A 558 22.25 14.97 -26.54
CA LEU A 558 22.03 16.18 -25.74
C LEU A 558 22.89 17.31 -26.33
N CYS A 559 22.25 18.45 -26.61
CA CYS A 559 22.92 19.62 -27.16
C CYS A 559 22.47 20.86 -26.37
N SER A 560 23.29 21.91 -26.43
CA SER A 560 22.94 23.25 -25.99
C SER A 560 22.32 24.03 -27.16
N TRP A 561 21.27 24.78 -26.88
CA TRP A 561 20.46 25.52 -27.85
C TRP A 561 20.24 26.95 -27.39
N ARG A 562 20.22 27.89 -28.33
CA ARG A 562 19.86 29.29 -28.11
C ARG A 562 18.41 29.49 -28.51
N CYS A 563 17.56 29.81 -27.54
CA CYS A 563 16.15 30.11 -27.79
C CYS A 563 16.00 31.45 -28.54
N ARG A 564 14.85 31.66 -29.19
CA ARG A 564 14.46 32.95 -29.78
C ARG A 564 14.42 34.09 -28.77
N CYS A 565 14.21 33.79 -27.48
CA CYS A 565 14.34 34.76 -26.38
C CYS A 565 15.78 34.99 -25.89
N GLY A 566 16.80 34.56 -26.64
CA GLY A 566 18.24 34.69 -26.33
C GLY A 566 18.79 33.71 -25.27
N ALA A 567 17.93 33.06 -24.49
CA ALA A 567 18.36 32.16 -23.42
C ALA A 567 18.97 30.84 -23.94
N LEU A 568 20.09 30.43 -23.36
CA LEU A 568 20.67 29.11 -23.55
C LEU A 568 19.92 28.06 -22.73
N PHE A 569 19.71 26.87 -23.29
CA PHE A 569 19.12 25.72 -22.60
C PHE A 569 19.59 24.39 -23.20
N GLU A 570 19.58 23.34 -22.40
CA GLU A 570 19.96 21.99 -22.83
C GLU A 570 18.72 21.15 -23.19
N ALA A 571 18.79 20.45 -24.33
CA ALA A 571 17.73 19.55 -24.77
C ALA A 571 18.26 18.49 -25.74
N HIS A 572 17.57 17.35 -25.83
CA HIS A 572 17.89 16.34 -26.84
C HIS A 572 17.38 16.75 -28.23
N VAL A 573 18.13 16.40 -29.28
CA VAL A 573 17.75 16.69 -30.68
C VAL A 573 16.33 16.16 -31.00
N ARG A 574 16.01 14.91 -30.64
CA ARG A 574 14.67 14.31 -30.81
C ARG A 574 13.51 15.03 -30.11
N ASP A 575 13.83 15.86 -29.12
CA ASP A 575 12.85 16.65 -28.37
C ASP A 575 12.74 18.06 -28.98
N ARG A 576 13.84 18.63 -29.47
CA ARG A 576 13.89 19.87 -30.27
C ARG A 576 13.22 19.73 -31.64
N ALA A 577 13.35 18.58 -32.29
CA ALA A 577 12.70 18.23 -33.54
C ALA A 577 11.15 18.16 -33.46
N LYS A 578 10.56 18.45 -32.30
CA LYS A 578 9.11 18.61 -32.12
C LYS A 578 8.66 20.06 -32.31
N SER A 579 9.51 21.04 -32.01
CA SER A 579 9.26 22.47 -32.23
C SER A 579 10.51 23.31 -31.92
N PRO A 580 10.78 24.40 -32.68
CA PRO A 580 11.90 25.31 -32.45
C PRO A 580 11.89 26.03 -31.08
N ASP A 581 10.81 25.99 -30.29
CA ASP A 581 10.83 26.51 -28.89
C ASP A 581 10.73 25.41 -27.82
N TYR A 582 10.62 24.13 -28.23
CA TYR A 582 10.49 23.02 -27.29
C TYR A 582 11.75 22.89 -26.43
N GLY A 583 11.57 22.97 -25.11
CA GLY A 583 12.63 22.79 -24.10
C GLY A 583 13.04 24.06 -23.36
N CYS A 584 12.79 25.27 -23.90
CA CYS A 584 13.15 26.49 -23.19
C CYS A 584 12.26 26.72 -21.95
N GLY A 585 12.86 26.70 -20.75
CA GLY A 585 12.16 26.91 -19.48
C GLY A 585 11.44 28.25 -19.37
N ARG A 586 11.95 29.30 -20.05
CA ARG A 586 11.39 30.65 -20.07
C ARG A 586 10.17 30.79 -20.99
N CYS A 587 10.20 30.21 -22.19
CA CYS A 587 9.10 30.33 -23.16
C CYS A 587 7.92 29.38 -22.87
N ARG A 588 8.17 28.20 -22.29
CA ARG A 588 7.21 27.09 -22.34
C ARG A 588 5.88 27.28 -21.58
N ARG A 589 5.75 28.25 -20.67
CA ARG A 589 4.60 28.35 -19.73
C ARG A 589 4.21 29.77 -19.29
N ARG A 590 3.91 30.67 -20.22
CA ARG A 590 3.31 31.99 -19.88
C ARG A 590 1.90 32.22 -20.46
N GLY A 591 1.23 31.18 -20.94
CA GLY A 591 -0.10 31.30 -21.56
C GLY A 591 -0.02 31.79 -23.00
N ARG A 592 0.41 33.04 -23.19
CA ARG A 592 0.45 33.72 -24.49
C ARG A 592 1.54 33.19 -25.42
N SER A 593 1.20 32.77 -26.63
CA SER A 593 2.15 32.47 -27.70
C SER A 593 2.62 33.73 -28.43
N LEU A 594 3.73 33.64 -29.18
CA LEU A 594 4.18 34.75 -30.02
C LEU A 594 3.17 35.04 -31.14
N LEU A 595 2.57 33.98 -31.71
CA LEU A 595 1.59 34.06 -32.79
C LEU A 595 0.32 34.81 -32.36
N GLU A 596 -0.16 34.58 -31.13
CA GLU A 596 -1.24 35.37 -30.50
C GLU A 596 -0.92 36.88 -30.52
N ILE A 597 0.26 37.28 -30.06
CA ILE A 597 0.65 38.70 -29.96
C ILE A 597 0.90 39.30 -31.36
N GLU A 598 1.58 38.57 -32.25
CA GLU A 598 1.80 39.00 -33.65
C GLU A 598 0.47 39.24 -34.38
N LEU A 599 -0.52 38.35 -34.23
CA LEU A 599 -1.87 38.55 -34.80
C LEU A 599 -2.64 39.68 -34.14
N ALA A 600 -2.55 39.85 -32.82
CA ALA A 600 -3.21 40.95 -32.11
C ALA A 600 -2.72 42.32 -32.60
N HIS A 601 -1.40 42.50 -32.75
CA HIS A 601 -0.81 43.72 -33.30
C HIS A 601 -1.24 44.00 -34.75
N LEU A 602 -1.28 42.96 -35.60
CA LEU A 602 -1.72 43.11 -37.00
C LEU A 602 -3.22 43.44 -37.11
N LEU A 603 -4.07 42.75 -36.34
CA LEU A 603 -5.51 43.02 -36.30
C LEU A 603 -5.80 44.42 -35.75
N ALA A 604 -5.16 44.81 -34.64
CA ALA A 604 -5.31 46.15 -34.05
C ALA A 604 -4.88 47.25 -35.03
N ALA A 605 -3.75 47.07 -35.73
CA ALA A 605 -3.27 48.02 -36.72
C ALA A 605 -4.18 48.16 -37.95
N ALA A 606 -4.95 47.12 -38.29
CA ALA A 606 -5.90 47.11 -39.39
C ALA A 606 -7.27 47.69 -38.99
N THR A 607 -7.84 47.19 -37.90
CA THR A 607 -9.19 47.56 -37.40
C THR A 607 -9.22 48.90 -36.70
N GLY A 608 -8.10 49.34 -36.11
CA GLY A 608 -8.01 50.56 -35.30
C GLY A 608 -8.47 50.41 -33.85
N GLU A 609 -8.73 49.18 -33.39
CA GLU A 609 -9.15 48.87 -32.01
C GLU A 609 -8.11 48.04 -31.24
N GLU A 610 -8.27 47.94 -29.92
CA GLU A 610 -7.47 47.04 -29.10
C GLU A 610 -7.99 45.60 -29.19
N VAL A 611 -7.10 44.64 -29.46
CA VAL A 611 -7.43 43.21 -29.56
C VAL A 611 -7.01 42.49 -28.29
N GLU A 612 -7.97 41.92 -27.57
CA GLU A 612 -7.72 41.21 -26.32
C GLU A 612 -7.03 39.86 -26.58
N VAL A 613 -5.89 39.63 -25.93
CA VAL A 613 -5.14 38.36 -25.98
C VAL A 613 -5.33 37.56 -24.69
N ASP A 614 -5.57 36.25 -24.77
CA ASP A 614 -5.90 35.36 -23.63
C ASP A 614 -7.28 35.71 -23.02
N ALA A 615 -8.27 35.91 -23.89
CA ALA A 615 -9.65 36.20 -23.50
C ALA A 615 -10.27 35.02 -22.71
N ARG A 616 -11.09 35.32 -21.69
CA ARG A 616 -11.71 34.29 -20.84
C ARG A 616 -13.23 34.40 -20.84
N LEU A 617 -13.88 33.29 -21.17
CA LEU A 617 -15.33 33.17 -21.26
C LEU A 617 -15.83 32.12 -20.26
N ASP A 618 -16.79 32.46 -19.40
CA ASP A 618 -17.34 31.45 -18.47
C ASP A 618 -18.23 30.45 -19.23
N GLY A 619 -17.77 29.19 -19.28
CA GLY A 619 -18.47 28.05 -19.88
C GLY A 619 -19.21 27.17 -18.88
N GLY A 620 -19.52 27.67 -17.67
CA GLY A 620 -20.26 26.92 -16.64
C GLY A 620 -19.43 25.81 -16.00
N ARG A 621 -18.11 25.96 -15.95
CA ARG A 621 -17.16 25.00 -15.34
C ARG A 621 -16.38 25.67 -14.20
N ARG A 622 -15.64 24.86 -13.43
CA ARG A 622 -14.71 25.35 -12.38
C ARG A 622 -13.59 26.27 -12.88
N SER A 623 -13.48 26.48 -14.18
CA SER A 623 -12.54 27.38 -14.85
C SER A 623 -13.17 27.85 -16.16
N ALA A 624 -13.09 29.14 -16.45
CA ALA A 624 -13.46 29.72 -17.73
C ALA A 624 -12.76 29.01 -18.91
N GLU A 625 -13.39 28.99 -20.07
CA GLU A 625 -12.74 28.66 -21.33
C GLU A 625 -11.78 29.80 -21.70
N ARG A 626 -10.58 29.43 -22.14
CA ARG A 626 -9.52 30.35 -22.58
C ARG A 626 -9.53 30.42 -24.09
N LEU A 627 -9.71 31.59 -24.67
CA LEU A 627 -9.76 31.86 -26.11
C LEU A 627 -8.54 32.70 -26.49
N ASP A 628 -7.98 32.48 -27.67
CA ASP A 628 -6.66 33.01 -27.99
C ASP A 628 -6.70 34.52 -28.26
N LEU A 629 -7.70 34.98 -29.02
CA LEU A 629 -8.00 36.41 -29.24
C LEU A 629 -9.51 36.71 -29.06
N PHE A 630 -9.82 37.96 -28.71
CA PHE A 630 -11.16 38.54 -28.79
C PHE A 630 -11.10 39.92 -29.46
N LEU A 631 -12.04 40.17 -30.38
CA LEU A 631 -12.18 41.41 -31.14
C LEU A 631 -13.46 42.13 -30.68
N PRO A 632 -13.37 43.16 -29.83
CA PRO A 632 -14.52 43.78 -29.16
C PRO A 632 -15.59 44.34 -30.11
N SER A 633 -15.21 45.08 -31.15
CA SER A 633 -16.14 45.73 -32.10
C SER A 633 -17.04 44.72 -32.82
N ALA A 634 -16.51 43.53 -33.08
CA ALA A 634 -17.24 42.44 -33.73
C ALA A 634 -17.93 41.50 -32.74
N GLY A 635 -17.64 41.61 -31.43
CA GLY A 635 -18.04 40.62 -30.42
C GLY A 635 -17.54 39.21 -30.75
N LEU A 636 -16.37 39.11 -31.39
CA LEU A 636 -15.87 37.89 -32.03
C LEU A 636 -14.72 37.27 -31.24
N TYR A 637 -14.84 35.99 -30.90
CA TYR A 637 -13.77 35.18 -30.34
C TYR A 637 -13.04 34.37 -31.41
N ILE A 638 -11.72 34.26 -31.29
CA ILE A 638 -10.86 33.60 -32.27
C ILE A 638 -9.95 32.62 -31.54
N ASP A 639 -9.93 31.37 -32.02
CA ASP A 639 -8.95 30.35 -31.61
C ASP A 639 -7.92 30.12 -32.71
N LEU A 640 -6.67 29.95 -32.32
CA LEU A 640 -5.54 29.74 -33.22
C LEU A 640 -4.99 28.32 -33.03
N ASP A 641 -5.22 27.44 -34.01
CA ASP A 641 -4.94 26.01 -33.91
C ASP A 641 -3.78 25.52 -34.82
N PRO A 642 -2.50 25.84 -34.53
CA PRO A 642 -1.36 25.26 -35.26
C PRO A 642 -1.36 23.73 -35.22
N ALA A 643 -1.18 23.06 -36.37
CA ALA A 643 -1.36 21.61 -36.51
C ALA A 643 -0.54 20.76 -35.51
N GLN A 644 0.62 21.25 -35.09
CA GLN A 644 1.49 20.60 -34.11
C GLN A 644 0.84 20.35 -32.73
N TRP A 645 -0.20 21.12 -32.38
CA TRP A 645 -0.93 21.00 -31.10
C TRP A 645 -2.33 20.40 -31.24
N HIS A 646 -2.85 20.28 -32.47
CA HIS A 646 -4.23 19.92 -32.79
C HIS A 646 -4.39 18.67 -33.69
N SER A 647 -3.29 18.03 -34.09
CA SER A 647 -3.30 16.83 -34.95
C SER A 647 -3.58 15.50 -34.23
N ASP A 648 -3.43 15.42 -32.90
CA ASP A 648 -3.68 14.18 -32.15
C ASP A 648 -5.13 14.04 -31.66
N ALA A 649 -5.57 12.80 -31.43
CA ALA A 649 -6.94 12.49 -31.02
C ALA A 649 -7.38 13.09 -29.67
N THR A 650 -6.44 13.36 -28.76
CA THR A 650 -6.70 14.01 -27.46
C THR A 650 -6.87 15.52 -27.64
N ALA A 651 -6.12 16.13 -28.54
CA ALA A 651 -6.32 17.51 -28.93
C ALA A 651 -7.65 17.70 -29.65
N HIS A 652 -7.92 16.88 -30.67
CA HIS A 652 -9.20 16.92 -31.40
C HIS A 652 -10.43 16.77 -30.48
N ALA A 653 -10.39 15.87 -29.49
CA ALA A 653 -11.46 15.75 -28.50
C ALA A 653 -11.64 16.99 -27.60
N ARG A 654 -10.57 17.77 -27.36
CA ARG A 654 -10.65 19.06 -26.65
C ARG A 654 -11.25 20.15 -27.53
N ASP A 655 -10.90 20.18 -28.81
CA ASP A 655 -11.43 21.13 -29.80
C ASP A 655 -12.93 20.92 -30.01
N LEU A 656 -13.38 19.69 -30.31
CA LEU A 656 -14.81 19.32 -30.45
C LEU A 656 -15.65 19.81 -29.26
N ARG A 657 -15.13 19.59 -28.05
CA ARG A 657 -15.74 20.04 -26.80
C ARG A 657 -15.74 21.57 -26.69
N LYS A 658 -14.70 22.27 -27.12
CA LYS A 658 -14.60 23.73 -27.06
C LYS A 658 -15.58 24.38 -28.03
N SER A 659 -15.64 23.91 -29.29
CA SER A 659 -16.66 24.32 -30.26
C SER A 659 -18.09 24.11 -29.73
N ALA A 660 -18.37 22.97 -29.10
CA ALA A 660 -19.68 22.70 -28.52
C ALA A 660 -20.04 23.65 -27.35
N VAL A 661 -19.06 24.09 -26.55
CA VAL A 661 -19.29 25.10 -25.50
C VAL A 661 -19.58 26.47 -26.12
N MET A 662 -18.80 26.90 -27.13
CA MET A 662 -19.04 28.19 -27.81
C MET A 662 -20.41 28.23 -28.49
N ALA A 663 -20.80 27.15 -29.16
CA ALA A 663 -22.13 27.01 -29.77
C ALA A 663 -23.27 27.08 -28.72
N ASN A 664 -23.11 26.43 -27.57
CA ASN A 664 -24.09 26.49 -26.48
C ASN A 664 -24.21 27.88 -25.83
N LEU A 665 -23.15 28.69 -25.87
CA LEU A 665 -23.14 30.06 -25.35
C LEU A 665 -23.64 31.10 -26.36
N GLY A 666 -23.83 30.72 -27.63
CA GLY A 666 -24.32 31.61 -28.68
C GLY A 666 -23.36 32.73 -29.08
N VAL A 667 -22.06 32.60 -28.78
CA VAL A 667 -21.05 33.62 -29.09
C VAL A 667 -20.57 33.53 -30.54
N ARG A 668 -20.21 34.67 -31.16
CA ARG A 668 -19.52 34.66 -32.46
C ARG A 668 -18.12 34.08 -32.26
N TYR A 669 -17.79 33.02 -32.97
CA TYR A 669 -16.59 32.24 -32.73
C TYR A 669 -16.05 31.62 -34.03
N VAL A 670 -14.74 31.75 -34.26
CA VAL A 670 -14.04 31.19 -35.43
C VAL A 670 -12.72 30.52 -35.03
N ARG A 671 -12.33 29.48 -35.75
CA ARG A 671 -11.04 28.78 -35.60
C ARG A 671 -10.16 28.97 -36.82
N VAL A 672 -8.94 29.47 -36.63
CA VAL A 672 -7.92 29.47 -37.70
C VAL A 672 -7.06 28.22 -37.53
N ARG A 673 -7.11 27.30 -38.50
CA ARG A 673 -6.47 25.96 -38.46
C ARG A 673 -5.45 25.79 -39.57
N GLN A 674 -4.55 24.83 -39.40
CA GLN A 674 -3.63 24.41 -40.48
C GLN A 674 -4.06 23.12 -41.17
N PRO A 675 -3.62 22.87 -42.42
CA PRO A 675 -3.72 21.58 -43.09
C PRO A 675 -3.25 20.42 -42.21
N GLY A 676 -3.97 19.30 -42.26
CA GLY A 676 -3.69 18.11 -41.44
C GLY A 676 -4.24 18.14 -40.01
N THR A 677 -4.94 19.20 -39.60
CA THR A 677 -5.79 19.15 -38.39
C THR A 677 -7.10 18.39 -38.68
N PRO A 678 -7.62 17.57 -37.74
CA PRO A 678 -8.94 16.97 -37.90
C PRO A 678 -10.06 18.03 -37.91
N PRO A 679 -11.14 17.82 -38.68
CA PRO A 679 -12.24 18.78 -38.83
C PRO A 679 -13.05 18.92 -37.55
N VAL A 680 -13.57 20.11 -37.28
CA VAL A 680 -14.36 20.42 -36.08
C VAL A 680 -15.63 21.21 -36.47
N PRO A 681 -16.74 21.10 -35.72
CA PRO A 681 -17.93 21.92 -35.97
C PRO A 681 -17.67 23.41 -35.73
N GLY A 682 -18.33 24.25 -36.54
CA GLY A 682 -18.26 25.72 -36.47
C GLY A 682 -17.42 26.36 -37.57
N GLU A 683 -17.41 27.70 -37.59
CA GLU A 683 -16.64 28.49 -38.55
C GLU A 683 -15.14 28.19 -38.46
N THR A 684 -14.53 27.87 -39.60
CA THR A 684 -13.12 27.47 -39.70
C THR A 684 -12.44 28.14 -40.89
N VAL A 685 -11.33 28.79 -40.63
CA VAL A 685 -10.43 29.43 -41.61
C VAL A 685 -9.15 28.61 -41.69
N VAL A 686 -8.52 28.49 -42.88
CA VAL A 686 -7.33 27.65 -43.07
C VAL A 686 -6.12 28.48 -43.51
N ALA A 687 -5.02 28.40 -42.75
CA ALA A 687 -3.72 28.98 -43.08
C ALA A 687 -2.69 27.85 -43.35
N GLY A 688 -1.95 27.94 -44.46
CA GLY A 688 -1.04 26.90 -44.93
C GLY A 688 0.22 26.76 -44.08
N THR A 689 0.90 27.87 -43.75
CA THR A 689 2.14 27.89 -42.96
C THR A 689 1.88 28.33 -41.51
N LYS A 690 2.95 28.62 -40.75
CA LYS A 690 2.89 29.21 -39.40
C LYS A 690 3.31 30.69 -39.39
N ASP A 691 3.40 31.32 -40.56
CA ASP A 691 3.73 32.73 -40.65
C ASP A 691 2.56 33.60 -40.19
N ALA A 692 2.80 34.52 -39.25
CA ALA A 692 1.75 35.36 -38.68
C ALA A 692 1.09 36.28 -39.73
N THR A 693 1.81 36.66 -40.79
CA THR A 693 1.27 37.47 -41.89
C THR A 693 0.24 36.69 -42.69
N GLU A 694 0.53 35.43 -43.02
CA GLU A 694 -0.44 34.57 -43.72
C GLU A 694 -1.71 34.37 -42.88
N TRP A 695 -1.55 34.08 -41.59
CA TRP A 695 -2.69 33.92 -40.68
C TRP A 695 -3.53 35.19 -40.59
N PHE A 696 -2.89 36.36 -40.54
CA PHE A 696 -3.56 37.65 -40.57
C PHE A 696 -4.30 37.87 -41.91
N LEU A 697 -3.67 37.58 -43.05
CA LEU A 697 -4.25 37.83 -44.37
C LEU A 697 -5.52 37.01 -44.60
N VAL A 698 -5.49 35.70 -44.33
CA VAL A 698 -6.68 34.84 -44.50
C VAL A 698 -7.77 35.20 -43.49
N LEU A 699 -7.41 35.55 -42.24
CA LEU A 699 -8.36 36.01 -41.24
C LEU A 699 -8.98 37.37 -41.63
N ALA A 700 -8.19 38.31 -42.15
CA ALA A 700 -8.67 39.62 -42.60
C ALA A 700 -9.61 39.51 -43.82
N GLU A 701 -9.34 38.58 -44.74
CA GLU A 701 -10.26 38.24 -45.83
C GLU A 701 -11.57 37.67 -45.30
N TRP A 702 -11.51 36.72 -44.38
CA TRP A 702 -12.71 36.16 -43.74
C TRP A 702 -13.49 37.23 -42.97
N LEU A 703 -12.83 38.10 -42.18
CA LEU A 703 -13.46 39.22 -41.46
C LEU A 703 -14.23 40.15 -42.40
N ARG A 704 -13.63 40.52 -43.55
CA ARG A 704 -14.32 41.31 -44.60
C ARG A 704 -15.55 40.57 -45.15
N SER A 705 -15.48 39.24 -45.34
CA SER A 705 -16.65 38.45 -45.76
C SER A 705 -17.79 38.45 -44.73
N GLN A 706 -17.44 38.58 -43.44
CA GLN A 706 -18.38 38.72 -42.32
C GLN A 706 -18.80 40.18 -42.04
N SER A 707 -18.58 41.09 -42.99
CA SER A 707 -18.85 42.54 -42.87
C SER A 707 -18.16 43.23 -41.68
N VAL A 708 -17.05 42.67 -41.18
CA VAL A 708 -16.20 43.32 -40.17
C VAL A 708 -15.14 44.17 -40.89
N PRO A 709 -15.03 45.49 -40.61
CA PRO A 709 -14.02 46.34 -41.24
C PRO A 709 -12.59 45.88 -40.92
N CYS A 710 -11.87 45.40 -41.94
CA CYS A 710 -10.47 45.00 -41.83
C CYS A 710 -9.71 45.42 -43.10
N PRO A 711 -9.29 46.69 -43.22
CA PRO A 711 -8.54 47.18 -44.39
C PRO A 711 -7.17 46.50 -44.52
N PRO A 712 -6.62 46.40 -45.75
CA PRO A 712 -5.29 45.84 -45.96
C PRO A 712 -4.19 46.73 -45.36
N LEU A 713 -3.14 46.08 -44.83
CA LEU A 713 -1.94 46.76 -44.35
C LEU A 713 -0.83 46.73 -45.40
N SER A 714 0.01 47.76 -45.44
CA SER A 714 1.23 47.76 -46.25
C SER A 714 2.31 46.86 -45.63
N GLY A 715 3.24 46.37 -46.45
CA GLY A 715 4.34 45.51 -46.00
C GLY A 715 5.17 46.12 -44.86
N ASP A 716 5.46 47.42 -44.94
CA ASP A 716 6.20 48.13 -43.88
C ASP A 716 5.43 48.21 -42.56
N ARG A 717 4.11 48.43 -42.61
CA ARG A 717 3.25 48.41 -41.41
C ARG A 717 3.19 47.01 -40.80
N ILE A 718 3.06 45.97 -41.62
CA ILE A 718 3.10 44.56 -41.17
C ILE A 718 4.45 44.28 -40.47
N ALA A 719 5.57 44.65 -41.09
CA ALA A 719 6.90 44.45 -40.52
C ALA A 719 7.09 45.20 -39.19
N ALA A 720 6.60 46.44 -39.09
CA ALA A 720 6.62 47.22 -37.85
C ALA A 720 5.79 46.58 -36.72
N CYS A 721 4.56 46.13 -37.02
CA CYS A 721 3.70 45.41 -36.08
C CYS A 721 4.34 44.12 -35.57
N LEU A 722 4.91 43.31 -36.46
CA LEU A 722 5.63 42.09 -36.08
C LEU A 722 6.88 42.40 -35.24
N GLY A 723 7.57 43.51 -35.50
CA GLY A 723 8.69 44.00 -34.68
C GLY A 723 8.24 44.36 -33.26
N ALA A 724 7.18 45.16 -33.13
CA ALA A 724 6.61 45.56 -31.84
C ALA A 724 6.12 44.35 -31.02
N ALA A 725 5.37 43.44 -31.64
CA ALA A 725 4.89 42.19 -31.02
C ALA A 725 6.03 41.32 -30.47
N ARG A 726 7.19 41.28 -31.15
CA ARG A 726 8.37 40.51 -30.70
C ARG A 726 9.05 41.12 -29.50
N GLU A 727 9.17 42.45 -29.44
CA GLU A 727 9.72 43.13 -28.27
C GLU A 727 8.75 43.08 -27.08
N GLU A 728 7.43 43.17 -27.29
CA GLU A 728 6.42 42.92 -26.24
C GLU A 728 6.52 41.48 -25.70
N TRP A 729 6.55 40.47 -26.59
CA TRP A 729 6.67 39.06 -26.20
C TRP A 729 7.97 38.75 -25.44
N LYS A 730 9.05 39.45 -25.79
CA LYS A 730 10.36 39.39 -25.11
C LYS A 730 10.28 40.05 -23.73
N ALA A 731 9.69 41.24 -23.61
CA ALA A 731 9.45 41.90 -22.32
C ALA A 731 8.55 41.04 -21.41
N PHE A 732 7.45 40.48 -21.95
CA PHE A 732 6.55 39.55 -21.28
C PHE A 732 7.27 38.29 -20.76
N GLN A 733 8.38 37.88 -21.37
CA GLN A 733 9.22 36.78 -20.88
C GLN A 733 10.23 37.16 -19.79
N THR A 734 10.58 38.44 -19.69
CA THR A 734 11.54 38.96 -18.71
C THR A 734 10.89 39.63 -17.51
N THR A 735 9.57 39.80 -17.49
CA THR A 735 8.83 40.38 -16.37
C THR A 735 8.16 39.28 -15.50
N PRO A 736 8.34 39.26 -14.17
CA PRO A 736 7.62 38.33 -13.28
C PRO A 736 6.09 38.48 -13.39
N PRO A 737 5.29 37.39 -13.31
CA PRO A 737 3.84 37.52 -13.30
C PRO A 737 3.34 38.33 -12.10
N GLY A 738 2.41 39.26 -12.33
CA GLY A 738 1.75 40.01 -11.25
C GLY A 738 1.01 39.10 -10.25
N GLU A 739 0.46 37.99 -10.73
CA GLU A 739 -0.15 36.93 -9.91
C GLU A 739 0.86 35.83 -9.48
N SER A 740 2.15 36.16 -9.34
CA SER A 740 3.14 35.19 -8.88
C SER A 740 2.93 34.78 -7.42
N LEU A 741 3.50 33.62 -7.05
CA LEU A 741 3.50 33.08 -5.70
C LEU A 741 4.18 34.03 -4.71
N ALA A 742 5.23 34.75 -5.14
CA ALA A 742 5.88 35.77 -4.31
C ALA A 742 4.98 36.97 -4.00
N ILE A 743 4.12 37.37 -4.94
CA ILE A 743 3.22 38.52 -4.76
C ILE A 743 1.96 38.11 -3.99
N LEU A 744 1.30 37.03 -4.41
CA LEU A 744 0.03 36.59 -3.81
C LEU A 744 0.19 35.82 -2.50
N PHE A 745 1.35 35.20 -2.25
CA PHE A 745 1.61 34.37 -1.08
C PHE A 745 3.05 34.55 -0.56
N PRO A 746 3.44 35.75 -0.09
CA PRO A 746 4.79 36.03 0.39
C PRO A 746 5.25 35.04 1.48
N GLU A 747 4.36 34.64 2.39
CA GLU A 747 4.61 33.63 3.43
C GLU A 747 4.85 32.21 2.89
N LEU A 748 4.36 31.88 1.69
CA LEU A 748 4.70 30.63 1.02
C LEU A 748 6.00 30.76 0.24
N ALA A 749 6.27 31.93 -0.32
CA ALA A 749 7.50 32.22 -1.04
C ALA A 749 8.73 32.20 -0.10
N SER A 750 8.61 32.70 1.13
CA SER A 750 9.66 32.60 2.17
C SER A 750 9.93 31.17 2.62
N GLU A 751 8.92 30.29 2.60
CA GLU A 751 9.10 28.85 2.85
C GLU A 751 9.67 28.07 1.64
N LEU A 752 9.73 28.64 0.43
CA LEU A 752 10.16 27.92 -0.78
C LEU A 752 11.70 27.94 -0.90
N ILE A 753 12.31 26.75 -0.85
CA ILE A 753 13.78 26.60 -0.90
C ILE A 753 14.29 26.31 -2.32
N GLU A 754 13.64 25.37 -3.03
CA GLU A 754 14.14 24.88 -4.32
C GLU A 754 12.98 24.37 -5.19
N ASN A 755 12.99 24.68 -6.49
CA ASN A 755 12.07 24.07 -7.45
C ASN A 755 12.72 22.85 -8.15
N LEU A 756 12.39 21.65 -7.67
CA LEU A 756 12.90 20.37 -8.21
C LEU A 756 12.42 20.05 -9.64
N THR A 757 11.48 20.83 -10.19
CA THR A 757 10.93 20.63 -11.54
C THR A 757 11.58 21.57 -12.55
N ARG A 758 11.94 22.77 -12.12
CA ARG A 758 12.61 23.85 -12.88
C ARG A 758 13.51 24.63 -11.91
N PRO A 759 14.73 24.16 -11.63
CA PRO A 759 15.62 24.77 -10.63
C PRO A 759 15.91 26.26 -10.87
N GLU A 760 15.83 26.70 -12.12
CA GLU A 760 15.99 28.09 -12.55
C GLU A 760 14.80 29.02 -12.21
N MET A 761 13.71 28.49 -11.64
CA MET A 761 12.45 29.19 -11.40
C MET A 761 12.14 29.37 -9.91
N GLY A 762 12.49 30.54 -9.37
CA GLY A 762 12.12 30.98 -8.02
C GLY A 762 10.64 31.36 -7.85
N ALA A 763 10.23 31.69 -6.63
CA ALA A 763 8.83 31.97 -6.26
C ALA A 763 8.20 33.14 -7.04
N GLN A 764 8.98 34.15 -7.41
CA GLN A 764 8.53 35.28 -8.24
C GLN A 764 8.15 34.87 -9.67
N TRP A 765 8.55 33.68 -10.12
CA TRP A 765 8.23 33.15 -11.45
C TRP A 765 7.20 32.02 -11.44
N LEU A 766 6.71 31.63 -10.27
CA LEU A 766 5.75 30.54 -10.09
C LEU A 766 4.34 31.10 -9.91
N LEU A 767 3.34 30.53 -10.59
CA LEU A 767 1.93 30.82 -10.30
C LEU A 767 1.41 29.91 -9.18
N PRO A 768 0.45 30.36 -8.33
CA PRO A 768 -0.17 29.55 -7.28
C PRO A 768 -0.73 28.19 -7.74
N GLY A 769 -1.27 28.13 -8.97
CA GLY A 769 -1.78 26.89 -9.58
C GLY A 769 -0.70 25.92 -10.10
N SER A 770 0.59 26.22 -9.92
CA SER A 770 1.68 25.43 -10.52
C SER A 770 1.74 24.00 -9.98
N ALA A 771 1.87 23.04 -10.90
CA ALA A 771 2.07 21.63 -10.58
C ALA A 771 3.53 21.27 -10.24
N ASP A 772 4.45 22.24 -10.31
CA ASP A 772 5.87 22.08 -10.00
C ASP A 772 6.05 21.56 -8.57
N ARG A 773 6.95 20.59 -8.42
CA ARG A 773 7.38 20.04 -7.14
C ARG A 773 8.53 20.89 -6.60
N CYS A 774 8.36 21.44 -5.40
CA CYS A 774 9.37 22.22 -4.72
C CYS A 774 9.73 21.60 -3.36
N VAL A 775 10.90 21.95 -2.83
CA VAL A 775 11.30 21.78 -1.44
C VAL A 775 10.80 22.99 -0.65
N TRP A 776 10.20 22.75 0.51
CA TRP A 776 9.65 23.77 1.41
C TRP A 776 10.23 23.59 2.81
N GLN A 777 10.52 24.69 3.50
CA GLN A 777 11.00 24.75 4.87
C GLN A 777 9.96 25.41 5.76
N CYS A 778 9.55 24.75 6.84
CA CYS A 778 8.44 25.26 7.65
C CYS A 778 8.93 26.39 8.56
N GLY A 779 8.35 27.59 8.47
CA GLY A 779 8.73 28.71 9.34
C GLY A 779 8.65 28.38 10.84
N ILE A 780 7.66 27.55 11.24
CA ILE A 780 7.41 27.18 12.63
C ILE A 780 8.37 26.11 13.16
N CYS A 781 8.62 25.04 12.40
CA CYS A 781 9.32 23.85 12.90
C CYS A 781 10.58 23.46 12.11
N GLN A 782 10.95 24.26 11.11
CA GLN A 782 12.14 24.09 10.26
C GLN A 782 12.21 22.74 9.52
N HIS A 783 11.10 22.00 9.48
CA HIS A 783 11.01 20.75 8.74
C HIS A 783 11.04 21.01 7.23
N LEU A 784 11.96 20.34 6.53
CA LEU A 784 12.02 20.30 5.07
C LEU A 784 11.11 19.19 4.50
N TRP A 785 10.23 19.52 3.56
CA TRP A 785 9.43 18.54 2.83
C TRP A 785 9.24 18.88 1.35
N ARG A 786 8.86 17.88 0.56
CA ARG A 786 8.66 18.01 -0.89
C ARG A 786 7.17 17.93 -1.21
N THR A 787 6.62 18.96 -1.87
CA THR A 787 5.22 18.98 -2.35
C THR A 787 5.07 19.93 -3.54
N ARG A 788 3.87 19.97 -4.14
CA ARG A 788 3.57 20.87 -5.27
C ARG A 788 3.15 22.26 -4.80
N VAL A 789 3.48 23.29 -5.57
CA VAL A 789 3.01 24.68 -5.33
C VAL A 789 1.49 24.74 -5.17
N VAL A 790 0.73 24.15 -6.10
CA VAL A 790 -0.75 24.07 -6.05
C VAL A 790 -1.31 23.42 -4.78
N SER A 791 -0.55 22.52 -4.14
CA SER A 791 -0.98 21.94 -2.85
C SER A 791 -0.83 22.95 -1.70
N ARG A 792 0.26 23.74 -1.68
CA ARG A 792 0.46 24.80 -0.67
C ARG A 792 -0.53 25.95 -0.89
N ALA A 793 -0.55 26.53 -2.09
CA ALA A 793 -1.23 27.80 -2.35
C ALA A 793 -2.74 27.69 -2.54
N GLN A 794 -3.23 26.69 -3.29
CA GLN A 794 -4.68 26.56 -3.58
C GLN A 794 -5.41 25.55 -2.66
N ARG A 795 -4.71 24.56 -2.11
CA ARG A 795 -5.30 23.54 -1.22
C ARG A 795 -4.95 23.76 0.26
N ASN A 796 -4.25 24.84 0.56
CA ASN A 796 -3.81 25.26 1.89
C ASN A 796 -3.17 24.15 2.74
N THR A 797 -2.46 23.19 2.11
CA THR A 797 -1.88 22.07 2.86
C THR A 797 -0.60 22.53 3.58
N GLY A 798 -0.64 22.60 4.91
CA GLY A 798 0.49 23.00 5.75
C GLY A 798 1.61 21.96 5.89
N CYS A 799 2.56 22.25 6.79
CA CYS A 799 3.65 21.33 7.13
C CYS A 799 3.12 20.01 7.71
N PRO A 800 3.53 18.83 7.19
CA PRO A 800 3.03 17.53 7.65
C PRO A 800 3.50 17.14 9.05
N VAL A 801 4.47 17.86 9.65
CA VAL A 801 4.86 17.67 11.06
C VAL A 801 3.94 18.48 11.98
N CYS A 802 3.75 19.78 11.70
CA CYS A 802 2.85 20.64 12.49
C CYS A 802 1.41 20.10 12.49
N SER A 803 0.86 19.76 11.32
CA SER A 803 -0.51 19.19 11.22
C SER A 803 -0.67 17.90 12.04
N ARG A 804 0.35 17.04 12.11
CA ARG A 804 0.30 15.83 12.95
C ARG A 804 0.41 16.13 14.44
N ARG A 805 1.15 17.18 14.84
CA ARG A 805 1.16 17.65 16.24
C ARG A 805 -0.21 18.18 16.64
N GLU A 806 -0.81 19.02 15.79
CA GLU A 806 -2.14 19.61 16.02
C GLU A 806 -3.23 18.54 16.13
N HIS A 807 -3.33 17.61 15.16
CA HIS A 807 -4.29 16.50 15.26
C HIS A 807 -4.07 15.63 16.50
N ALA A 808 -2.82 15.45 16.94
CA ALA A 808 -2.53 14.71 18.17
C ALA A 808 -2.88 15.49 19.44
N TYR A 809 -2.87 16.82 19.40
CA TYR A 809 -3.34 17.70 20.48
C TYR A 809 -4.87 17.72 20.55
N GLN A 810 -5.56 17.99 19.44
CA GLN A 810 -7.03 17.98 19.36
C GLN A 810 -7.65 16.62 19.73
N ALA A 811 -7.01 15.51 19.36
CA ALA A 811 -7.45 14.16 19.75
C ALA A 811 -7.25 13.84 21.25
N ARG A 812 -6.48 14.65 21.99
CA ARG A 812 -6.43 14.62 23.46
C ARG A 812 -7.50 15.54 24.05
N LEU A 813 -7.70 16.71 23.44
CA LEU A 813 -8.70 17.68 23.89
C LEU A 813 -10.12 17.10 23.89
N SER A 814 -10.53 16.39 22.82
CA SER A 814 -11.89 15.86 22.62
C SER A 814 -12.38 14.74 23.57
N ARG A 815 -11.68 14.51 24.69
CA ARG A 815 -12.03 13.53 25.74
C ARG A 815 -12.18 14.18 27.12
N ALA A 816 -13.06 15.16 27.22
CA ALA A 816 -13.29 15.94 28.44
C ALA A 816 -13.62 15.07 29.66
N GLU A 817 -14.54 14.10 29.52
CA GLU A 817 -14.97 13.16 30.58
C GLU A 817 -13.87 12.21 31.12
N LEU A 818 -12.65 12.33 30.61
CA LEU A 818 -11.51 11.50 30.99
C LEU A 818 -10.33 12.32 31.53
N ARG A 819 -10.51 13.55 32.02
CA ARG A 819 -9.44 14.34 32.67
C ARG A 819 -9.27 13.99 34.14
N VAL A 820 -8.06 14.11 34.69
CA VAL A 820 -7.77 13.87 36.12
C VAL A 820 -8.69 14.69 37.03
N ARG A 821 -8.94 15.97 36.70
CA ARG A 821 -9.83 16.84 37.48
C ARG A 821 -11.28 16.32 37.57
N ASP A 822 -11.74 15.59 36.55
CA ASP A 822 -13.13 15.16 36.40
C ASP A 822 -13.38 13.73 36.92
N VAL A 823 -12.33 12.89 37.02
CA VAL A 823 -12.42 11.49 37.50
C VAL A 823 -11.59 11.15 38.74
N ALA A 824 -10.67 12.02 39.17
CA ALA A 824 -9.82 11.84 40.35
C ALA A 824 -9.24 13.19 40.86
N PRO A 825 -10.08 14.18 41.23
CA PRO A 825 -9.64 15.51 41.64
C PRO A 825 -8.71 15.48 42.86
N GLU A 826 -8.83 14.47 43.74
CA GLU A 826 -7.98 14.27 44.92
C GLU A 826 -6.52 13.93 44.58
N LEU A 827 -6.21 13.65 43.31
CA LEU A 827 -4.84 13.51 42.83
C LEU A 827 -4.18 14.87 42.53
N LEU A 828 -4.94 15.92 42.24
CA LEU A 828 -4.37 17.24 41.91
C LEU A 828 -3.58 17.82 43.10
N THR A 829 -4.07 17.65 44.32
CA THR A 829 -3.39 18.06 45.56
C THR A 829 -2.13 17.23 45.87
N GLN A 830 -1.95 16.09 45.21
CA GLN A 830 -0.81 15.19 45.39
C GLN A 830 0.27 15.39 44.31
N ALA A 831 0.01 16.19 43.27
CA ALA A 831 0.93 16.41 42.17
C ALA A 831 1.77 17.66 42.40
N VAL A 832 3.10 17.50 42.43
CA VAL A 832 4.05 18.60 42.67
C VAL A 832 4.43 19.30 41.37
N ARG A 833 4.84 18.53 40.33
CA ARG A 833 5.15 19.06 38.99
C ARG A 833 5.17 17.98 37.91
N ILE A 834 4.91 18.38 36.67
CA ILE A 834 5.12 17.56 35.47
C ILE A 834 6.62 17.48 35.17
N LEU A 835 7.11 16.30 34.76
CA LEU A 835 8.55 16.07 34.48
C LEU A 835 8.88 15.85 32.99
N ASP A 836 7.89 15.64 32.12
CA ASP A 836 8.09 15.54 30.67
C ASP A 836 8.20 16.96 30.04
N VAL A 837 9.38 17.57 30.11
CA VAL A 837 9.62 18.98 29.72
C VAL A 837 9.29 19.29 28.24
N ASP A 838 9.41 18.30 27.35
CA ASP A 838 8.98 18.41 25.93
C ASP A 838 7.45 18.55 25.75
N LYS A 839 6.68 18.46 26.84
CA LYS A 839 5.20 18.55 26.87
C LYS A 839 4.69 19.64 27.83
N THR A 840 5.56 20.28 28.62
CA THR A 840 5.14 21.25 29.65
C THR A 840 4.71 22.60 29.10
N ARG A 841 4.97 22.91 27.82
CA ARG A 841 4.46 24.13 27.17
C ARG A 841 3.00 24.02 26.70
N ASP A 842 2.46 22.81 26.57
CA ASP A 842 1.18 22.56 25.88
C ASP A 842 0.09 21.96 26.78
N ILE A 843 0.41 21.59 28.04
CA ILE A 843 -0.48 20.82 28.92
C ILE A 843 -0.31 21.25 30.39
N GLU A 844 -1.33 21.89 30.96
CA GLU A 844 -1.44 22.07 32.41
C GLU A 844 -1.82 20.76 33.12
N LEU A 845 -1.52 20.66 34.42
CA LEU A 845 -1.84 19.48 35.23
C LEU A 845 -3.33 19.10 35.17
N LEU A 846 -4.20 20.12 35.10
CA LEU A 846 -5.66 20.02 35.03
C LEU A 846 -6.15 19.33 33.73
N ASP A 847 -5.39 19.42 32.65
CA ASP A 847 -5.72 18.86 31.32
C ASP A 847 -5.16 17.47 31.07
N LEU A 848 -4.49 16.86 32.06
CA LEU A 848 -4.00 15.51 31.93
C LEU A 848 -5.16 14.50 31.86
N ALA A 849 -5.17 13.66 30.82
CA ALA A 849 -6.12 12.57 30.71
C ALA A 849 -5.80 11.42 31.69
N ARG A 850 -6.83 10.77 32.24
CA ARG A 850 -6.78 9.61 33.15
C ARG A 850 -5.82 8.52 32.68
N GLY A 851 -5.85 8.21 31.37
CA GLY A 851 -4.99 7.21 30.72
C GLY A 851 -3.60 7.71 30.31
N SER A 852 -3.15 8.88 30.77
CA SER A 852 -1.89 9.48 30.33
C SER A 852 -0.66 8.79 30.93
N ASN A 853 0.35 8.57 30.08
CA ASN A 853 1.67 8.10 30.47
C ASN A 853 2.64 9.23 30.89
N VAL A 854 2.17 10.50 30.90
CA VAL A 854 2.98 11.64 31.38
C VAL A 854 3.43 11.40 32.81
N ARG A 855 4.73 11.58 33.05
CA ARG A 855 5.35 11.40 34.38
C ARG A 855 5.24 12.67 35.19
N VAL A 856 4.74 12.51 36.41
CA VAL A 856 4.53 13.58 37.40
C VAL A 856 5.29 13.19 38.67
N LEU A 857 5.84 14.18 39.36
CA LEU A 857 6.34 14.04 40.73
C LEU A 857 5.15 14.13 41.68
N TRP A 858 4.89 13.07 42.44
CA TRP A 858 3.79 12.98 43.39
C TRP A 858 4.31 13.04 44.82
N ARG A 859 3.54 13.66 45.73
CA ARG A 859 3.79 13.70 47.17
C ARG A 859 2.61 13.07 47.92
N CYS A 860 2.91 12.19 48.88
CA CYS A 860 1.87 11.47 49.62
C CYS A 860 1.35 12.34 50.77
N PRO A 861 0.02 12.53 50.93
CA PRO A 861 -0.52 13.26 52.08
C PRO A 861 -0.23 12.53 53.40
N ASP A 862 -0.41 11.20 53.44
CA ASP A 862 -0.29 10.39 54.67
C ASP A 862 1.13 10.29 55.25
N CYS A 863 2.17 10.51 54.45
CA CYS A 863 3.56 10.25 54.87
C CYS A 863 4.63 11.14 54.22
N ALA A 864 4.23 12.20 53.51
CA ALA A 864 5.08 13.12 52.77
C ALA A 864 6.05 12.52 51.72
N HIS A 865 6.10 11.19 51.54
CA HIS A 865 6.98 10.54 50.57
C HIS A 865 6.73 11.03 49.14
N GLU A 866 7.80 11.40 48.45
CA GLU A 866 7.77 11.82 47.06
C GLU A 866 8.23 10.71 46.11
N TRP A 867 7.51 10.54 44.99
CA TRP A 867 7.88 9.55 43.97
C TRP A 867 7.41 9.95 42.56
N VAL A 868 8.14 9.47 41.55
CA VAL A 868 7.80 9.71 40.14
C VAL A 868 6.92 8.58 39.59
N ALA A 869 5.71 8.92 39.14
CA ALA A 869 4.80 7.96 38.52
C ALA A 869 4.02 8.56 37.33
N PRO A 870 3.62 7.74 36.35
CA PRO A 870 2.66 8.14 35.32
C PRO A 870 1.26 8.42 35.90
N VAL A 871 0.51 9.35 35.30
CA VAL A 871 -0.89 9.64 35.67
C VAL A 871 -1.76 8.37 35.68
N VAL A 872 -1.64 7.53 34.66
CA VAL A 872 -2.45 6.30 34.50
C VAL A 872 -2.28 5.30 35.65
N THR A 873 -1.11 5.25 36.31
CA THR A 873 -0.93 4.34 37.45
C THR A 873 -1.58 4.88 38.72
N ARG A 874 -1.59 6.21 38.90
CA ARG A 874 -2.27 6.86 40.03
C ARG A 874 -3.79 6.74 39.94
N THR A 875 -4.36 7.07 38.78
CA THR A 875 -5.82 6.98 38.53
C THR A 875 -6.34 5.54 38.45
N SER A 876 -5.44 4.56 38.36
CA SER A 876 -5.75 3.13 38.48
C SER A 876 -5.54 2.59 39.92
N GLY A 877 -5.56 3.49 40.92
CA GLY A 877 -5.56 3.17 42.36
C GLY A 877 -4.20 2.81 42.98
N ARG A 878 -3.08 2.88 42.25
CA ARG A 878 -1.74 2.63 42.85
C ARG A 878 -1.22 3.87 43.57
N GLY A 879 -1.36 3.89 44.89
CA GLY A 879 -0.85 4.94 45.78
C GLY A 879 0.61 4.78 46.21
N CYS A 880 0.99 5.55 47.23
CA CYS A 880 2.32 5.54 47.85
C CYS A 880 2.77 4.12 48.25
N GLN A 881 3.99 3.74 47.84
CA GLN A 881 4.52 2.38 48.02
C GLN A 881 4.80 2.05 49.50
N PRO A 882 5.44 2.95 50.30
CA PRO A 882 5.52 2.82 51.77
C PRO A 882 4.18 2.57 52.46
N CYS A 883 3.15 3.39 52.20
CA CYS A 883 1.81 3.19 52.78
C CYS A 883 1.20 1.85 52.34
N GLY A 884 1.40 1.46 51.08
CA GLY A 884 0.99 0.16 50.54
C GLY A 884 1.72 -1.04 51.16
N ILE A 885 2.96 -0.88 51.64
CA ILE A 885 3.63 -1.91 52.46
C ILE A 885 2.98 -1.98 53.84
N ARG A 886 2.88 -0.85 54.56
CA ARG A 886 2.32 -0.80 55.93
C ARG A 886 0.96 -1.50 56.02
N ARG A 887 0.03 -1.18 55.12
CA ARG A 887 -1.31 -1.83 55.05
C ARG A 887 -1.24 -3.34 54.78
N ARG A 888 -0.38 -3.79 53.86
CA ARG A 888 -0.22 -5.23 53.56
C ARG A 888 0.43 -6.01 54.70
N THR A 889 1.39 -5.43 55.40
CA THR A 889 2.02 -6.05 56.57
C THR A 889 1.02 -6.19 57.73
N ALA A 890 0.17 -5.19 57.97
CA ALA A 890 -0.91 -5.28 58.96
C ALA A 890 -1.91 -6.39 58.62
N SER A 891 -2.43 -6.42 57.38
CA SER A 891 -3.37 -7.45 56.91
C SER A 891 -2.80 -8.88 56.99
N ARG A 892 -1.52 -9.07 56.64
CA ARG A 892 -0.85 -10.39 56.73
C ARG A 892 -0.73 -10.93 58.15
N ARG A 893 -0.81 -10.09 59.19
CA ARG A 893 -0.70 -10.48 60.60
C ARG A 893 -2.01 -11.03 61.19
N GLN A 894 -3.16 -10.92 60.53
CA GLN A 894 -4.43 -11.52 61.02
C GLN A 894 -4.70 -12.86 60.32
N PRO A 895 -5.15 -13.92 61.00
CA PRO A 895 -5.64 -15.13 60.32
C PRO A 895 -6.86 -14.82 59.45
N SER A 896 -7.08 -15.63 58.42
CA SER A 896 -8.37 -15.62 57.71
C SER A 896 -9.46 -16.27 58.57
N PRO A 897 -10.76 -15.98 58.38
CA PRO A 897 -11.83 -16.66 59.10
C PRO A 897 -11.73 -18.18 58.96
N GLY A 898 -11.89 -18.93 60.06
CA GLY A 898 -11.74 -20.39 60.07
C GLY A 898 -10.31 -20.89 59.87
N ARG A 899 -9.30 -20.02 60.01
CA ARG A 899 -7.87 -20.33 59.81
C ARG A 899 -6.98 -19.83 60.97
N SER A 900 -7.56 -19.54 62.13
CA SER A 900 -6.81 -19.25 63.35
C SER A 900 -6.19 -20.52 63.95
N LEU A 901 -5.38 -20.36 65.00
CA LEU A 901 -4.88 -21.48 65.78
C LEU A 901 -6.03 -22.22 66.49
N ALA A 902 -7.02 -21.47 67.00
CA ALA A 902 -8.22 -22.04 67.62
C ALA A 902 -9.07 -22.86 66.64
N ASP A 903 -9.21 -22.41 65.39
CA ASP A 903 -10.03 -23.09 64.38
C ASP A 903 -9.38 -24.38 63.86
N LEU A 904 -8.06 -24.39 63.72
CA LEU A 904 -7.32 -25.46 63.02
C LEU A 904 -6.63 -26.45 63.96
N HIS A 905 -6.33 -26.03 65.19
CA HIS A 905 -5.65 -26.83 66.21
C HIS A 905 -6.27 -26.55 67.59
N PRO A 906 -7.58 -26.81 67.79
CA PRO A 906 -8.26 -26.56 69.06
C PRO A 906 -7.57 -27.29 70.24
N GLU A 907 -6.98 -28.46 70.00
CA GLU A 907 -6.22 -29.24 70.98
C GLU A 907 -4.92 -28.55 71.43
N ILE A 908 -4.26 -27.81 70.52
CA ILE A 908 -3.07 -27.02 70.86
C ILE A 908 -3.48 -25.68 71.46
N ALA A 909 -4.52 -25.05 70.93
CA ALA A 909 -5.09 -23.81 71.43
C ALA A 909 -5.56 -23.95 72.89
N GLY A 910 -6.16 -25.10 73.25
CA GLY A 910 -6.51 -25.42 74.64
C GLY A 910 -5.30 -25.47 75.60
N THR A 911 -4.08 -25.69 75.09
CA THR A 911 -2.84 -25.66 75.89
C THR A 911 -2.19 -24.29 76.00
N PHE A 912 -2.75 -23.25 75.38
CA PHE A 912 -2.21 -21.88 75.41
C PHE A 912 -2.46 -21.19 76.76
N LEU A 913 -1.46 -20.47 77.27
CA LEU A 913 -1.58 -19.63 78.47
C LEU A 913 -1.52 -18.13 78.14
N LYS A 914 -0.46 -17.70 77.45
CA LYS A 914 -0.29 -16.31 77.01
C LYS A 914 0.69 -16.17 75.85
N ASN A 915 0.48 -15.14 75.02
CA ASN A 915 1.45 -14.68 74.04
C ASN A 915 2.40 -13.68 74.73
N LEU A 916 3.70 -13.90 74.59
CA LEU A 916 4.75 -13.11 75.24
C LEU A 916 5.20 -11.93 74.37
N ASP A 917 5.13 -12.09 73.04
CA ASP A 917 5.51 -11.05 72.09
C ASP A 917 4.37 -10.06 71.82
N GLN A 918 3.10 -10.51 71.90
CA GLN A 918 1.89 -9.70 71.70
C GLN A 918 0.75 -10.15 72.64
N PRO A 919 0.69 -9.63 73.89
CA PRO A 919 -0.27 -10.08 74.91
C PRO A 919 -1.75 -10.07 74.48
N ASP A 920 -2.16 -9.09 73.67
CA ASP A 920 -3.56 -8.93 73.19
C ASP A 920 -4.00 -9.93 72.11
N ARG A 921 -3.19 -10.96 71.83
CA ARG A 921 -3.43 -11.97 70.79
C ARG A 921 -3.54 -13.38 71.36
N GLY A 922 -4.78 -13.78 71.60
CA GLY A 922 -5.14 -15.16 71.89
C GLY A 922 -5.10 -16.09 70.66
N PRO A 923 -5.42 -17.39 70.85
CA PRO A 923 -5.42 -18.40 69.79
C PRO A 923 -6.36 -18.10 68.61
N ASP A 924 -7.44 -17.34 68.84
CA ASP A 924 -8.38 -16.83 67.83
C ASP A 924 -7.74 -15.87 66.82
N ARG A 925 -6.65 -15.20 67.21
CA ARG A 925 -5.93 -14.19 66.41
C ARG A 925 -4.52 -14.63 66.00
N LEU A 926 -4.10 -15.82 66.42
CA LEU A 926 -2.83 -16.42 66.03
C LEU A 926 -2.99 -17.28 64.77
N ARG A 927 -1.95 -17.32 63.93
CA ARG A 927 -1.86 -18.23 62.80
C ARG A 927 -1.02 -19.46 63.21
N PRO A 928 -1.33 -20.69 62.75
CA PRO A 928 -0.51 -21.87 63.01
C PRO A 928 0.98 -21.70 62.66
N GLY A 929 1.28 -21.01 61.55
CA GLY A 929 2.64 -20.68 61.15
C GLY A 929 3.30 -19.50 61.88
N SER A 930 2.74 -18.99 62.99
CA SER A 930 3.30 -17.81 63.66
C SER A 930 4.62 -18.11 64.37
N HIS A 931 5.51 -17.12 64.41
CA HIS A 931 6.74 -17.17 65.20
C HIS A 931 6.62 -16.47 66.55
N ASP A 932 5.45 -15.89 66.88
CA ASP A 932 5.14 -15.37 68.21
C ASP A 932 5.46 -16.41 69.30
N ARG A 933 6.32 -16.02 70.25
CA ARG A 933 6.63 -16.78 71.46
C ARG A 933 5.43 -16.78 72.38
N CYS A 934 4.94 -17.97 72.70
CA CYS A 934 3.83 -18.15 73.62
C CYS A 934 4.24 -19.09 74.74
N ARG A 935 3.55 -18.99 75.88
CA ARG A 935 3.65 -19.93 76.98
C ARG A 935 2.49 -20.92 76.93
N TRP A 936 2.80 -22.20 77.19
CA TRP A 936 1.89 -23.33 77.06
C TRP A 936 1.92 -24.19 78.33
N HIS A 937 0.79 -24.81 78.69
CA HIS A 937 0.73 -25.84 79.74
C HIS A 937 0.88 -27.25 79.15
N CYS A 938 1.48 -28.19 79.89
CA CYS A 938 1.71 -29.54 79.38
C CYS A 938 0.60 -30.53 79.77
N PRO A 939 -0.24 -31.02 78.84
CA PRO A 939 -1.29 -31.97 79.16
C PRO A 939 -0.74 -33.34 79.61
N CYS A 940 0.48 -33.71 79.18
CA CYS A 940 1.06 -35.02 79.49
C CYS A 940 1.64 -35.15 80.92
N CYS A 941 1.93 -34.04 81.60
CA CYS A 941 2.46 -34.07 82.97
C CYS A 941 1.76 -33.11 83.94
N GLY A 942 0.72 -32.39 83.50
CA GLY A 942 -0.20 -31.58 84.30
C GLY A 942 0.37 -30.36 85.02
N SER A 943 1.69 -30.25 85.13
CA SER A 943 2.37 -29.43 86.15
C SER A 943 3.53 -28.58 85.63
N LYS A 944 3.78 -28.59 84.31
CA LYS A 944 4.91 -27.84 83.70
C LYS A 944 4.44 -26.92 82.58
N GLU A 945 4.66 -25.62 82.78
CA GLU A 945 4.61 -24.62 81.73
C GLU A 945 5.91 -24.64 80.90
N TRP A 946 5.85 -24.29 79.62
CA TRP A 946 7.05 -23.97 78.84
C TRP A 946 6.80 -22.90 77.77
N GLU A 947 7.88 -22.27 77.32
CA GLU A 947 7.83 -21.24 76.29
C GLU A 947 8.32 -21.79 74.95
N THR A 948 7.54 -21.58 73.88
CA THR A 948 7.97 -21.87 72.51
C THR A 948 7.10 -21.11 71.51
N THR A 949 7.52 -21.03 70.24
CA THR A 949 6.74 -20.35 69.20
C THR A 949 5.53 -21.19 68.77
N VAL A 950 4.46 -20.55 68.30
CA VAL A 950 3.25 -21.25 67.82
C VAL A 950 3.60 -22.31 66.74
N SER A 951 4.39 -21.94 65.75
CA SER A 951 4.89 -22.84 64.70
C SER A 951 5.71 -24.02 65.26
N ALA A 952 6.58 -23.79 66.24
CA ALA A 952 7.34 -24.86 66.86
C ALA A 952 6.46 -25.78 67.72
N ARG A 953 5.42 -25.24 68.39
CA ARG A 953 4.45 -26.02 69.19
C ARG A 953 3.63 -27.01 68.35
N ILE A 954 3.27 -26.63 67.12
CA ILE A 954 2.56 -27.51 66.17
C ILE A 954 3.51 -28.54 65.57
N GLN A 955 4.74 -28.15 65.22
CA GLN A 955 5.73 -29.07 64.64
C GLN A 955 6.34 -30.05 65.66
N ARG A 956 6.17 -29.81 66.97
CA ARG A 956 6.81 -30.58 68.05
C ARG A 956 5.81 -30.85 69.18
N GLN A 957 5.33 -32.09 69.24
CA GLN A 957 4.50 -32.56 70.34
C GLN A 957 5.29 -32.68 71.65
N GLY A 958 4.79 -32.07 72.72
CA GLY A 958 5.27 -32.23 74.10
C GLY A 958 6.31 -31.21 74.59
N CYS A 959 6.40 -31.06 75.92
CA CYS A 959 7.43 -30.25 76.57
C CYS A 959 8.78 -31.01 76.64
N GLY A 960 9.88 -30.30 76.81
CA GLY A 960 11.23 -30.88 76.79
C GLY A 960 11.48 -31.99 77.84
N ALA A 961 10.73 -31.98 78.95
CA ALA A 961 10.85 -32.98 80.01
C ALA A 961 10.19 -34.33 79.70
N CYS A 962 9.23 -34.39 78.79
CA CYS A 962 8.53 -35.63 78.41
C CYS A 962 9.29 -36.45 77.33
N ARG A 963 10.51 -36.04 76.96
CA ARG A 963 11.16 -36.43 75.69
C ARG A 963 12.24 -37.52 75.81
N HIS A 964 12.21 -38.36 76.85
CA HIS A 964 13.16 -39.46 77.04
C HIS A 964 12.49 -40.76 77.50
N PRO A 965 12.88 -41.90 76.88
CA PRO A 965 13.17 -43.08 77.70
C PRO A 965 14.37 -43.93 77.23
N ARG A 966 15.07 -44.50 78.23
CA ARG A 966 15.86 -45.76 78.23
C ARG A 966 17.22 -45.83 77.50
N ILE A 967 18.00 -46.84 77.92
CA ILE A 967 19.46 -46.94 77.88
C ILE A 967 19.94 -47.98 76.86
N GLY A 968 21.04 -47.69 76.18
CA GLY A 968 22.09 -48.68 75.93
C GLY A 968 22.18 -49.34 74.55
N ARG A 969 23.18 -48.93 73.76
CA ARG A 969 24.25 -49.81 73.22
C ARG A 969 25.42 -48.97 72.67
N ARG A 970 26.65 -49.45 72.88
CA ARG A 970 27.89 -48.84 72.37
C ARG A 970 28.22 -49.38 70.96
N GLY A 971 28.92 -48.56 70.18
CA GLY A 971 29.93 -49.02 69.21
C GLY A 971 29.56 -48.90 67.72
N GLY A 972 30.50 -48.41 66.90
CA GLY A 972 30.55 -48.79 65.48
C GLY A 972 30.19 -47.76 64.41
N ILE A 973 30.90 -46.63 64.36
CA ILE A 973 31.53 -46.08 63.14
C ILE A 973 30.74 -46.08 61.78
N ALA A 974 30.35 -44.87 61.39
CA ALA A 974 30.47 -44.27 60.04
C ALA A 974 29.58 -44.63 58.82
N ARG A 975 28.95 -43.53 58.32
CA ARG A 975 28.87 -43.04 56.92
C ARG A 975 27.78 -43.57 55.95
N LYS A 976 26.93 -42.59 55.57
CA LYS A 976 26.41 -42.26 54.23
C LYS A 976 25.82 -43.41 53.39
N GLY A 977 24.49 -43.38 53.23
CA GLY A 977 23.77 -44.05 52.15
C GLY A 977 22.32 -43.58 52.13
N GLU A 978 21.92 -42.99 51.01
CA GLU A 978 20.60 -42.54 50.58
C GLU A 978 19.38 -43.21 51.24
N GLY A 979 18.44 -42.39 51.74
CA GLY A 979 17.16 -42.87 52.26
C GLY A 979 16.07 -42.95 51.18
N PRO A 980 15.11 -43.87 51.29
CA PRO A 980 13.81 -43.76 50.66
C PRO A 980 12.72 -43.25 51.61
N LYS A 981 11.65 -42.74 51.02
CA LYS A 981 10.41 -42.26 51.66
C LYS A 981 9.72 -43.38 52.44
N PHE A 982 8.99 -43.03 53.49
CA PHE A 982 7.79 -43.76 53.89
C PHE A 982 6.67 -42.81 54.31
N ASP A 983 5.45 -43.22 53.97
CA ASP A 983 4.20 -42.51 54.25
C ASP A 983 3.81 -42.56 55.74
N ALA A 984 2.81 -41.75 56.10
CA ALA A 984 2.33 -41.61 57.47
C ALA A 984 1.61 -42.87 57.99
N PRO A 985 1.84 -43.27 59.25
CA PRO A 985 0.87 -44.03 60.03
C PRO A 985 -0.09 -43.10 60.80
N PRO A 986 -1.31 -43.55 61.14
CA PRO A 986 -2.37 -42.69 61.65
C PRO A 986 -2.34 -42.48 63.17
N LEU A 987 -2.98 -41.38 63.58
CA LEU A 987 -3.80 -41.21 64.79
C LEU A 987 -3.33 -41.87 66.10
N PHE A 988 -2.79 -41.03 67.00
CA PHE A 988 -3.32 -40.85 68.35
C PHE A 988 -3.15 -39.39 68.78
#